data_AF-A0A9D8NB79-F1
#
_entry.id   AF-A0A9D8NB79-F1
#
_cell.length_a   1.000
_cell.length_b   1.000
_cell.length_c   1.000
_cell.angle_alpha   90.00
_cell.angle_beta   90.00
_cell.angle_gamma   90.00
#
_symmetry.space_group_name_H-M   'P 1'
#
loop_
_entity.id
_entity.type
_entity.pdbx_description
1 polymer ?
#
loop_
_entity_poly.entity_id
_entity_poly.type
_entity_poly.pdbx_seq_one_letter_code
_entity_poly.pdbx_strand_id
1 'polypeptide(L)'
;MKEVEIQPLEQDNLREVVFHAGWDPETKTVLQEDGSVWWSPGDEIGLFVETPSRHAFYKLTATNTEPAPRTDFIGQIEGEQDAISYLAIYPYNSATMYNGYSFKTTMPLTQIAREGTFDKGYLVSAAVSEDNHLYFHNLCGGIVFSVENEGINKITIKANAGELLAGTIAINKNLEIVADSQIGEYLKDYSSMLEVVAPNEGAFIPGKHYYAVIPAMTLNQGLSVTYYKGDKAGTYEYRQPIEIKRGVFKRLYGKDKDVIYHTCYQNVAELYSFLPKSIDKTSITEIHFHVNDATVTENQLAASVPVYYEVEGTSVNIYTSAEVFDISRVTANMFNGYFALQELDLSKTIVSNATSYFRMFMDCRSLESIIFGDWDTHKAFIMECMFARCEKLRALDLSFMDTRNVFKMNGMFATCESLVSLNLSSFDTSHVTEMRGLFGSCHSLSSLDFSSFDTSNVTDMGGMFSGCYNLESLDLSSLNTDNVTNMSGMFSSSLSLESLDLSGFNTANVTDMSGMFENCQSLRTINLSSFSTANVESFENMFHGCANLESLDLTKFNTSKAQSMWFMFGWCTSLKELDVSSFTSESLQRAGYMFGTCKRLQKLNLGAFDISQADCQYVGEAIMRTSKSGAIRCTPETRAVLEQTMDNNLLGSVTWLSLSDDINSFEYQRDPNLYYSSDFSKHETVKKLYSATKGKGIDIVLMGDVYSDRMIANGQYDADMELAADAIFSKEPMASLKDFFNVYIVYLVSDNEVIGESTALNAVEGGPLNVTAQIPEKYRILATGNGDLSAQDAIVIVNGTSGTSGYATMSARFEDNNYYDCDYGWGYSSAVVARGDHDYSDEYQITVAHEFGHSFAKLADEYVTNDTMIGEYDASVLADHFNRFGWYKNVDLSSDPAIIRWSRFLSDERYADDGVGIFEGGALYAHGVWRPSENSIMNNGTMFNAPSRAAIYNRIHKLAYGKDWQFDWEEFVQWDTKNIGLEKHAINSTADAYHPHVKHKPFISAKESINKDGKVEINVIMN
;
A
#
# COMPACT_ATOMS: atom_id res chain seq x y z
N MET A 1 -11.65 -39.77 -12.62
CA MET A 1 -12.40 -40.75 -11.80
C MET A 1 -12.98 -41.77 -12.76
N LYS A 2 -12.92 -43.08 -12.42
CA LYS A 2 -13.27 -44.19 -13.32
C LYS A 2 -14.69 -44.02 -13.88
N GLU A 3 -14.82 -44.02 -15.20
CA GLU A 3 -16.07 -44.35 -15.88
C GLU A 3 -16.55 -45.70 -15.34
N VAL A 4 -17.72 -45.72 -14.73
CA VAL A 4 -18.45 -46.98 -14.54
C VAL A 4 -19.08 -47.27 -15.89
N GLU A 5 -18.40 -48.12 -16.67
CA GLU A 5 -19.04 -48.88 -17.74
C GLU A 5 -20.35 -49.45 -17.18
N ILE A 6 -21.46 -49.02 -17.79
CA ILE A 6 -22.71 -49.76 -17.69
C ILE A 6 -22.42 -51.12 -18.33
N GLN A 7 -22.16 -52.13 -17.51
CA GLN A 7 -22.26 -53.52 -17.94
C GLN A 7 -23.63 -53.67 -18.60
N PRO A 8 -23.76 -54.28 -19.79
CA PRO A 8 -25.06 -54.58 -20.36
C PRO A 8 -25.71 -55.60 -19.42
N LEU A 9 -26.58 -55.12 -18.54
CA LEU A 9 -27.38 -55.96 -17.66
C LEU A 9 -28.23 -56.88 -18.55
N GLU A 10 -28.16 -58.19 -18.29
CA GLU A 10 -29.06 -59.16 -18.92
C GLU A 10 -30.51 -58.68 -18.71
N GLN A 11 -31.27 -58.51 -19.81
CA GLN A 11 -32.65 -57.98 -19.80
C GLN A 11 -33.62 -58.78 -18.93
N ASP A 12 -33.22 -59.96 -18.44
CA ASP A 12 -34.08 -60.90 -17.72
C ASP A 12 -34.32 -60.56 -16.22
N ASN A 13 -33.68 -59.51 -15.67
CA ASN A 13 -33.86 -59.10 -14.25
C ASN A 13 -34.39 -57.67 -14.03
N LEU A 14 -34.81 -56.96 -15.09
CA LEU A 14 -35.45 -55.64 -14.96
C LEU A 14 -36.98 -55.77 -14.87
N ARG A 15 -37.60 -55.08 -13.91
CA ARG A 15 -39.06 -54.95 -13.82
C ARG A 15 -39.49 -53.51 -14.06
N GLU A 16 -40.61 -53.35 -14.73
CA GLU A 16 -41.27 -52.04 -14.84
C GLU A 16 -41.87 -51.67 -13.48
N VAL A 17 -41.64 -50.43 -13.05
CA VAL A 17 -42.26 -49.84 -11.88
C VAL A 17 -43.03 -48.60 -12.28
N VAL A 18 -44.13 -48.39 -11.57
CA VAL A 18 -45.01 -47.23 -11.73
C VAL A 18 -45.12 -46.55 -10.38
N PHE A 19 -44.68 -45.30 -10.31
CA PHE A 19 -44.83 -44.45 -9.14
C PHE A 19 -45.85 -43.35 -9.42
N HIS A 20 -46.85 -43.25 -8.56
CA HIS A 20 -47.91 -42.25 -8.63
C HIS A 20 -47.45 -40.98 -7.93
N ALA A 21 -47.29 -39.88 -8.67
CA ALA A 21 -46.94 -38.58 -8.08
C ALA A 21 -48.18 -37.69 -7.94
N GLY A 22 -48.47 -37.25 -6.70
CA GLY A 22 -49.42 -36.18 -6.41
C GLY A 22 -50.07 -36.23 -5.02
N TRP A 23 -50.73 -35.10 -4.66
CA TRP A 23 -51.75 -34.83 -3.61
C TRP A 23 -51.45 -33.73 -2.57
N ASP A 24 -50.22 -33.20 -2.44
CA ASP A 24 -49.89 -32.12 -1.48
C ASP A 24 -49.49 -30.81 -2.19
N PRO A 25 -49.83 -29.58 -1.71
CA PRO A 25 -49.46 -28.33 -2.37
C PRO A 25 -47.96 -28.12 -2.58
N GLU A 26 -47.10 -28.82 -1.86
CA GLU A 26 -45.63 -28.71 -1.93
C GLU A 26 -44.98 -29.55 -3.06
N THR A 27 -45.77 -30.35 -3.80
CA THR A 27 -45.28 -31.42 -4.72
C THR A 27 -45.12 -31.02 -6.19
N LYS A 28 -45.10 -29.73 -6.50
CA LYS A 28 -45.56 -29.23 -7.81
C LYS A 28 -44.47 -28.46 -8.60
N THR A 29 -44.34 -28.67 -9.92
CA THR A 29 -43.19 -28.18 -10.73
C THR A 29 -43.50 -27.40 -12.04
N VAL A 30 -44.71 -26.87 -12.27
CA VAL A 30 -45.00 -25.87 -13.35
C VAL A 30 -46.02 -24.83 -12.89
N LEU A 31 -45.66 -23.55 -12.79
CA LEU A 31 -46.57 -22.49 -12.33
C LEU A 31 -47.68 -22.18 -13.38
N GLN A 32 -48.94 -22.24 -12.98
CA GLN A 32 -50.12 -21.79 -13.74
C GLN A 32 -50.47 -20.34 -13.37
N GLU A 33 -51.27 -19.65 -14.21
CA GLU A 33 -51.67 -18.24 -13.99
C GLU A 33 -52.43 -18.00 -12.66
N ASP A 34 -53.11 -19.04 -12.13
CA ASP A 34 -53.81 -18.99 -10.84
C ASP A 34 -52.91 -19.32 -9.64
N GLY A 35 -51.62 -19.58 -9.86
CA GLY A 35 -50.66 -19.97 -8.84
C GLY A 35 -50.73 -21.46 -8.45
N SER A 36 -51.55 -22.27 -9.10
CA SER A 36 -51.49 -23.73 -8.99
C SER A 36 -50.32 -24.29 -9.80
N VAL A 37 -49.83 -25.48 -9.45
CA VAL A 37 -48.55 -25.98 -9.99
C VAL A 37 -48.66 -27.46 -10.43
N TRP A 38 -48.30 -27.83 -11.67
CA TRP A 38 -48.60 -29.14 -12.33
C TRP A 38 -47.35 -29.87 -12.88
N TRP A 39 -47.44 -31.17 -13.22
CA TRP A 39 -46.42 -31.96 -13.92
C TRP A 39 -46.53 -31.81 -15.44
N SER A 40 -45.41 -31.70 -16.16
CA SER A 40 -45.37 -31.63 -17.63
C SER A 40 -45.17 -33.00 -18.30
N PRO A 41 -45.67 -33.17 -19.54
CA PRO A 41 -45.34 -34.35 -20.34
C PRO A 41 -43.83 -34.55 -20.48
N GLY A 42 -43.38 -35.79 -20.23
CA GLY A 42 -41.97 -36.16 -20.30
C GLY A 42 -41.08 -35.48 -19.24
N ASP A 43 -41.64 -35.04 -18.12
CA ASP A 43 -40.82 -34.77 -16.93
C ASP A 43 -40.07 -36.03 -16.51
N GLU A 44 -38.83 -35.88 -16.05
CA GLU A 44 -37.99 -36.99 -15.62
C GLU A 44 -37.60 -36.81 -14.15
N ILE A 45 -37.67 -37.89 -13.38
CA ILE A 45 -37.21 -37.96 -11.99
C ILE A 45 -36.07 -38.96 -11.87
N GLY A 46 -35.16 -38.68 -10.95
CA GLY A 46 -34.19 -39.65 -10.47
C GLY A 46 -34.75 -40.41 -9.28
N LEU A 47 -34.84 -41.73 -9.38
CA LEU A 47 -35.28 -42.62 -8.30
C LEU A 47 -34.08 -43.35 -7.70
N PHE A 48 -33.76 -43.05 -6.45
CA PHE A 48 -32.82 -43.80 -5.65
C PHE A 48 -33.53 -44.97 -4.98
N VAL A 49 -32.98 -46.17 -5.16
CA VAL A 49 -33.45 -47.39 -4.51
C VAL A 49 -32.44 -47.76 -3.44
N GLU A 50 -32.91 -47.79 -2.18
CA GLU A 50 -32.12 -48.25 -1.05
C GLU A 50 -32.47 -49.69 -0.71
N THR A 51 -31.49 -50.58 -0.81
CA THR A 51 -31.58 -51.97 -0.36
C THR A 51 -30.61 -52.19 0.81
N PRO A 52 -30.75 -53.26 1.61
CA PRO A 52 -29.81 -53.56 2.68
C PRO A 52 -28.34 -53.71 2.25
N SER A 53 -28.06 -53.91 0.96
CA SER A 53 -26.73 -54.28 0.46
C SER A 53 -26.19 -53.39 -0.67
N ARG A 54 -27.01 -52.52 -1.28
CA ARG A 54 -26.66 -51.73 -2.46
C ARG A 54 -27.53 -50.48 -2.60
N HIS A 55 -27.00 -49.45 -3.26
CA HIS A 55 -27.74 -48.28 -3.71
C HIS A 55 -27.71 -48.22 -5.24
N ALA A 56 -28.86 -47.95 -5.86
CA ALA A 56 -28.96 -47.80 -7.31
C ALA A 56 -29.78 -46.55 -7.66
N PHE A 57 -29.48 -45.93 -8.80
CA PHE A 57 -30.12 -44.71 -9.28
C PHE A 57 -30.73 -44.96 -10.67
N TYR A 58 -32.02 -44.73 -10.78
CA TYR A 58 -32.80 -44.99 -11.99
C TYR A 58 -33.49 -43.73 -12.46
N LYS A 59 -33.80 -43.69 -13.76
CA LYS A 59 -34.56 -42.61 -14.37
C LYS A 59 -35.99 -43.07 -14.63
N LEU A 60 -36.98 -42.34 -14.13
CA LEU A 60 -38.38 -42.56 -14.45
C LEU A 60 -38.94 -41.34 -15.20
N THR A 61 -39.90 -41.58 -16.09
CA THR A 61 -40.48 -40.56 -16.97
C THR A 61 -41.98 -40.43 -16.74
N ALA A 62 -42.46 -39.19 -16.69
CA ALA A 62 -43.87 -38.88 -16.54
C ALA A 62 -44.68 -39.29 -17.79
N THR A 63 -45.85 -39.86 -17.56
CA THR A 63 -46.70 -40.45 -18.61
C THR A 63 -47.85 -39.55 -19.07
N ASN A 64 -48.11 -38.46 -18.34
CA ASN A 64 -49.16 -37.52 -18.71
C ASN A 64 -48.92 -36.96 -20.12
N THR A 65 -49.97 -36.93 -20.94
CA THR A 65 -49.91 -36.41 -22.32
C THR A 65 -50.10 -34.90 -22.39
N GLU A 66 -50.68 -34.31 -21.34
CA GLU A 66 -50.88 -32.88 -21.15
C GLU A 66 -50.47 -32.50 -19.72
N PRO A 67 -50.13 -31.22 -19.44
CA PRO A 67 -49.82 -30.78 -18.08
C PRO A 67 -50.95 -31.15 -17.10
N ALA A 68 -50.60 -31.78 -15.97
CA ALA A 68 -51.60 -32.30 -15.02
C ALA A 68 -51.11 -32.25 -13.56
N PRO A 69 -51.99 -32.05 -12.58
CA PRO A 69 -51.63 -32.04 -11.15
C PRO A 69 -51.23 -33.43 -10.61
N ARG A 70 -51.39 -34.48 -11.41
CA ARG A 70 -51.02 -35.88 -11.09
C ARG A 70 -50.47 -36.53 -12.34
N THR A 71 -49.47 -37.39 -12.16
CA THR A 71 -48.91 -38.19 -13.25
C THR A 71 -48.34 -39.49 -12.69
N ASP A 72 -48.24 -40.49 -13.56
CA ASP A 72 -47.49 -41.70 -13.26
C ASP A 72 -46.09 -41.57 -13.84
N PHE A 73 -45.08 -41.86 -13.02
CA PHE A 73 -43.69 -41.98 -13.43
C PHE A 73 -43.37 -43.45 -13.68
N ILE A 74 -42.99 -43.78 -14.92
CA ILE A 74 -42.69 -45.15 -15.34
C ILE A 74 -41.20 -45.28 -15.68
N GLY A 75 -40.61 -46.41 -15.30
CA GLY A 75 -39.23 -46.77 -15.62
C GLY A 75 -38.94 -48.24 -15.31
N GLN A 76 -37.75 -48.70 -15.67
CA GLN A 76 -37.27 -50.05 -15.38
C GLN A 76 -36.23 -50.04 -14.28
N ILE A 77 -36.38 -50.91 -13.28
CA ILE A 77 -35.42 -51.09 -12.16
C ILE A 77 -35.05 -52.57 -11.99
N GLU A 78 -33.90 -52.87 -11.38
CA GLU A 78 -33.51 -54.24 -11.03
C GLU A 78 -34.52 -54.88 -10.05
N GLY A 79 -34.87 -56.15 -10.28
CA GLY A 79 -35.84 -56.89 -9.47
C GLY A 79 -35.23 -57.47 -8.19
N GLU A 80 -35.30 -56.74 -7.08
CA GLU A 80 -35.02 -57.29 -5.73
C GLU A 80 -36.25 -57.23 -4.80
N GLN A 81 -36.27 -58.16 -3.82
CA GLN A 81 -37.26 -58.27 -2.75
C GLN A 81 -36.95 -57.22 -1.66
N ASP A 82 -37.95 -56.40 -1.32
CA ASP A 82 -38.02 -55.48 -0.18
C ASP A 82 -36.98 -54.34 -0.13
N ALA A 83 -37.16 -53.32 -1.00
CA ALA A 83 -36.51 -52.03 -0.83
C ALA A 83 -36.89 -51.39 0.52
N ILE A 84 -35.91 -50.81 1.22
CA ILE A 84 -36.12 -50.18 2.54
C ILE A 84 -36.79 -48.81 2.38
N SER A 85 -36.42 -48.06 1.33
CA SER A 85 -37.04 -46.79 0.97
C SER A 85 -36.78 -46.46 -0.51
N TYR A 86 -37.68 -45.70 -1.13
CA TYR A 86 -37.40 -45.01 -2.39
C TYR A 86 -37.35 -43.50 -2.17
N LEU A 87 -36.33 -42.86 -2.74
CA LEU A 87 -36.13 -41.42 -2.67
C LEU A 87 -36.07 -40.88 -4.08
N ALA A 88 -36.96 -39.96 -4.42
CA ALA A 88 -36.99 -39.33 -5.74
C ALA A 88 -36.47 -37.90 -5.69
N ILE A 89 -35.79 -37.49 -6.76
CA ILE A 89 -35.40 -36.10 -7.01
C ILE A 89 -35.95 -35.66 -8.37
N TYR A 90 -36.46 -34.42 -8.41
CA TYR A 90 -36.80 -33.72 -9.64
C TYR A 90 -35.95 -32.44 -9.77
N PRO A 91 -35.47 -32.09 -10.99
CA PRO A 91 -35.44 -32.95 -12.17
C PRO A 91 -34.40 -34.08 -12.04
N TYR A 92 -34.51 -35.08 -12.91
CA TYR A 92 -33.44 -36.06 -13.10
C TYR A 92 -32.12 -35.38 -13.51
N ASN A 93 -31.03 -35.73 -12.83
CA ASN A 93 -29.68 -35.35 -13.22
C ASN A 93 -28.75 -36.58 -13.06
N SER A 94 -28.12 -37.00 -14.16
CA SER A 94 -27.24 -38.16 -14.21
C SER A 94 -25.94 -37.99 -13.40
N ALA A 95 -25.55 -36.74 -13.08
CA ALA A 95 -24.40 -36.42 -12.24
C ALA A 95 -24.72 -36.40 -10.74
N THR A 96 -25.98 -36.62 -10.34
CA THR A 96 -26.39 -36.64 -8.93
C THR A 96 -25.74 -37.82 -8.21
N MET A 97 -24.83 -37.52 -7.30
CA MET A 97 -24.17 -38.52 -6.44
C MET A 97 -24.95 -38.71 -5.14
N TYR A 98 -25.20 -39.97 -4.76
CA TYR A 98 -25.74 -40.36 -3.44
C TYR A 98 -24.68 -41.13 -2.66
N ASN A 99 -24.46 -40.75 -1.41
CA ASN A 99 -23.42 -41.33 -0.55
C ASN A 99 -23.98 -42.15 0.64
N GLY A 100 -25.26 -42.51 0.63
CA GLY A 100 -25.93 -43.22 1.74
C GLY A 100 -26.57 -42.32 2.80
N TYR A 101 -26.27 -41.01 2.78
CA TYR A 101 -26.80 -40.03 3.74
C TYR A 101 -27.42 -38.80 3.08
N SER A 102 -26.93 -38.42 1.90
CA SER A 102 -27.41 -37.27 1.14
C SER A 102 -27.21 -37.48 -0.36
N PHE A 103 -28.03 -36.83 -1.18
CA PHE A 103 -27.81 -36.73 -2.63
C PHE A 103 -27.52 -35.28 -3.03
N LYS A 104 -26.74 -35.08 -4.10
CA LYS A 104 -26.31 -33.74 -4.54
C LYS A 104 -27.00 -33.32 -5.82
N THR A 105 -27.49 -32.09 -5.86
CA THR A 105 -28.04 -31.49 -7.07
C THR A 105 -27.52 -30.07 -7.25
N THR A 106 -27.58 -29.56 -8.48
CA THR A 106 -27.05 -28.24 -8.83
C THR A 106 -28.18 -27.30 -9.14
N MET A 107 -28.22 -26.15 -8.47
CA MET A 107 -29.00 -25.01 -8.94
C MET A 107 -28.16 -24.23 -9.95
N PRO A 108 -28.61 -24.07 -11.20
CA PRO A 108 -27.81 -23.45 -12.23
C PRO A 108 -27.55 -21.98 -11.93
N LEU A 109 -26.30 -21.56 -12.16
CA LEU A 109 -25.83 -20.17 -12.00
C LEU A 109 -26.48 -19.22 -13.02
N THR A 110 -26.93 -19.76 -14.16
CA THR A 110 -27.67 -19.04 -15.20
C THR A 110 -29.00 -19.74 -15.44
N GLN A 111 -30.11 -19.01 -15.33
CA GLN A 111 -31.47 -19.49 -15.55
C GLN A 111 -32.11 -18.78 -16.74
N ILE A 112 -32.69 -19.54 -17.65
CA ILE A 112 -33.56 -19.02 -18.70
C ILE A 112 -34.95 -18.72 -18.12
N ALA A 113 -35.46 -17.51 -18.32
CA ALA A 113 -36.79 -17.14 -17.84
C ALA A 113 -37.90 -17.59 -18.81
N ARG A 114 -39.09 -17.87 -18.27
CA ARG A 114 -40.32 -18.03 -19.08
C ARG A 114 -41.37 -17.04 -18.59
N GLU A 115 -42.18 -16.52 -19.49
CA GLU A 115 -43.28 -15.63 -19.10
C GLU A 115 -44.28 -16.42 -18.23
N GLY A 116 -44.63 -15.88 -17.06
CA GLY A 116 -45.64 -16.44 -16.18
C GLY A 116 -45.22 -17.74 -15.45
N THR A 117 -44.03 -18.27 -15.71
CA THR A 117 -43.56 -19.54 -15.15
C THR A 117 -42.02 -19.63 -15.14
N PHE A 118 -41.43 -20.71 -14.66
CA PHE A 118 -39.98 -20.96 -14.71
C PHE A 118 -39.64 -21.99 -15.81
N ASP A 119 -38.37 -22.08 -16.21
CA ASP A 119 -37.97 -23.07 -17.22
C ASP A 119 -38.03 -24.50 -16.67
N LYS A 120 -38.25 -25.46 -17.57
CA LYS A 120 -38.39 -26.87 -17.21
C LYS A 120 -37.10 -27.36 -16.53
N GLY A 121 -37.24 -27.96 -15.36
CA GLY A 121 -36.11 -28.53 -14.60
C GLY A 121 -35.38 -27.57 -13.65
N TYR A 122 -35.81 -26.32 -13.48
CA TYR A 122 -35.17 -25.43 -12.49
C TYR A 122 -35.70 -25.56 -11.07
N LEU A 123 -36.94 -26.04 -10.90
CA LEU A 123 -37.52 -26.23 -9.58
C LEU A 123 -37.06 -27.56 -9.00
N VAL A 124 -36.10 -27.50 -8.09
CA VAL A 124 -35.61 -28.70 -7.40
C VAL A 124 -36.59 -29.13 -6.31
N SER A 125 -37.01 -30.39 -6.38
CA SER A 125 -37.90 -31.02 -5.39
C SER A 125 -37.42 -32.43 -5.06
N ALA A 126 -37.71 -32.88 -3.84
CA ALA A 126 -37.33 -34.21 -3.38
C ALA A 126 -38.52 -34.92 -2.73
N ALA A 127 -38.64 -36.23 -2.93
CA ALA A 127 -39.72 -37.03 -2.35
C ALA A 127 -39.17 -38.28 -1.68
N VAL A 128 -39.78 -38.67 -0.56
CA VAL A 128 -39.68 -40.03 -0.05
C VAL A 128 -40.97 -40.77 -0.43
N SER A 129 -40.85 -42.01 -0.89
CA SER A 129 -42.01 -42.83 -1.25
C SER A 129 -42.70 -43.42 -0.03
N GLU A 130 -44.03 -43.48 -0.05
CA GLU A 130 -44.80 -44.45 0.73
C GLU A 130 -45.47 -45.41 -0.26
N ASP A 131 -45.12 -46.69 -0.21
CA ASP A 131 -45.47 -47.68 -1.23
C ASP A 131 -45.08 -47.20 -2.65
N ASN A 132 -46.05 -47.13 -3.57
CA ASN A 132 -45.88 -46.64 -4.93
C ASN A 132 -46.25 -45.16 -5.10
N HIS A 133 -46.40 -44.39 -4.02
CA HIS A 133 -46.72 -42.96 -4.07
C HIS A 133 -45.51 -42.09 -3.74
N LEU A 134 -45.28 -41.04 -4.52
CA LEU A 134 -44.19 -40.07 -4.29
C LEU A 134 -44.74 -38.72 -3.81
N TYR A 135 -44.29 -38.29 -2.62
CA TYR A 135 -44.63 -37.00 -2.02
C TYR A 135 -43.45 -36.03 -2.13
N PHE A 136 -43.42 -35.23 -3.20
CA PHE A 136 -42.41 -34.20 -3.42
C PHE A 136 -42.55 -33.00 -2.47
N HIS A 137 -41.42 -32.53 -1.95
CA HIS A 137 -41.29 -31.26 -1.25
C HIS A 137 -40.38 -30.34 -2.08
N ASN A 138 -40.89 -29.14 -2.40
CA ASN A 138 -40.10 -28.10 -3.04
C ASN A 138 -38.96 -27.64 -2.10
N LEU A 139 -37.74 -27.67 -2.62
CA LEU A 139 -36.54 -27.24 -1.88
C LEU A 139 -36.19 -25.77 -2.13
N CYS A 140 -36.86 -25.16 -3.11
CA CYS A 140 -36.59 -23.81 -3.58
C CYS A 140 -37.70 -22.84 -3.17
N GLY A 141 -37.33 -21.57 -3.00
CA GLY A 141 -38.23 -20.44 -3.14
C GLY A 141 -37.84 -19.65 -4.39
N GLY A 142 -38.11 -18.35 -4.39
CA GLY A 142 -37.60 -17.53 -5.48
C GLY A 142 -37.93 -16.05 -5.40
N ILE A 143 -37.64 -15.40 -6.52
CA ILE A 143 -37.95 -13.99 -6.75
C ILE A 143 -38.86 -13.94 -7.97
N VAL A 144 -40.00 -13.27 -7.84
CA VAL A 144 -40.86 -12.94 -8.97
C VAL A 144 -40.65 -11.47 -9.31
N PHE A 145 -40.29 -11.21 -10.57
CA PHE A 145 -39.92 -9.88 -11.03
C PHE A 145 -40.68 -9.50 -12.29
N SER A 146 -40.75 -8.19 -12.56
CA SER A 146 -41.14 -7.65 -13.85
C SER A 146 -40.04 -6.72 -14.34
N VAL A 147 -39.96 -6.59 -15.65
CA VAL A 147 -39.23 -5.50 -16.30
C VAL A 147 -40.24 -4.51 -16.83
N GLU A 148 -39.91 -3.23 -16.84
CA GLU A 148 -40.78 -2.17 -17.34
C GLU A 148 -40.10 -1.40 -18.46
N ASN A 149 -38.77 -1.38 -18.51
CA ASN A 149 -38.01 -0.85 -19.62
C ASN A 149 -37.90 -1.88 -20.75
N GLU A 150 -38.12 -1.42 -21.99
CA GLU A 150 -37.91 -2.22 -23.19
C GLU A 150 -36.43 -2.58 -23.40
N GLY A 151 -36.18 -3.77 -23.93
CA GLY A 151 -34.85 -4.18 -24.40
C GLY A 151 -33.94 -4.83 -23.36
N ILE A 152 -34.41 -5.00 -22.12
CA ILE A 152 -33.65 -5.76 -21.12
C ILE A 152 -33.55 -7.22 -21.58
N ASN A 153 -32.35 -7.78 -21.75
CA ASN A 153 -32.13 -9.16 -22.20
C ASN A 153 -31.61 -10.08 -21.11
N LYS A 154 -31.09 -9.51 -20.02
CA LYS A 154 -30.48 -10.25 -18.91
C LYS A 154 -30.66 -9.48 -17.61
N ILE A 155 -30.74 -10.19 -16.49
CA ILE A 155 -30.77 -9.63 -15.14
C ILE A 155 -29.78 -10.44 -14.29
N THR A 156 -29.02 -9.79 -13.41
CA THR A 156 -28.23 -10.49 -12.39
C THR A 156 -28.74 -10.12 -11.01
N ILE A 157 -28.93 -11.10 -10.15
CA ILE A 157 -29.33 -10.94 -8.76
C ILE A 157 -28.12 -11.33 -7.92
N LYS A 158 -27.59 -10.39 -7.13
CA LYS A 158 -26.43 -10.61 -6.26
C LYS A 158 -26.85 -10.42 -4.80
N ALA A 159 -26.58 -11.38 -3.94
CA ALA A 159 -26.76 -11.16 -2.51
C ALA A 159 -25.67 -10.23 -1.96
N ASN A 160 -26.07 -9.34 -1.06
CA ASN A 160 -25.14 -8.41 -0.46
C ASN A 160 -24.21 -9.14 0.54
N ALA A 161 -23.02 -8.58 0.79
CA ALA A 161 -22.00 -9.18 1.67
C ALA A 161 -21.53 -10.61 1.30
N GLY A 162 -21.82 -11.09 0.09
CA GLY A 162 -21.30 -12.37 -0.41
C GLY A 162 -22.08 -13.61 0.03
N GLU A 163 -23.31 -13.47 0.54
CA GLU A 163 -24.22 -14.59 0.82
C GLU A 163 -24.51 -15.40 -0.48
N LEU A 164 -24.70 -16.72 -0.40
CA LEU A 164 -24.72 -17.61 -1.57
C LEU A 164 -26.14 -17.78 -2.16
N LEU A 165 -26.29 -17.63 -3.49
CA LEU A 165 -27.59 -17.71 -4.19
C LEU A 165 -27.77 -18.93 -5.11
N ALA A 166 -26.70 -19.50 -5.63
CA ALA A 166 -26.76 -20.64 -6.56
C ALA A 166 -25.48 -21.49 -6.46
N GLY A 167 -25.55 -22.75 -6.91
CA GLY A 167 -24.46 -23.72 -6.84
C GLY A 167 -24.91 -25.15 -6.51
N THR A 168 -23.95 -26.01 -6.16
CA THR A 168 -24.24 -27.41 -5.79
C THR A 168 -24.71 -27.49 -4.33
N ILE A 169 -25.91 -28.05 -4.13
CA ILE A 169 -26.53 -28.29 -2.81
C ILE A 169 -26.56 -29.79 -2.48
N ALA A 170 -26.32 -30.13 -1.22
CA ALA A 170 -26.53 -31.46 -0.67
C ALA A 170 -27.93 -31.58 -0.03
N ILE A 171 -28.67 -32.65 -0.25
CA ILE A 171 -30.01 -32.85 0.33
C ILE A 171 -29.97 -34.09 1.22
N ASN A 172 -30.30 -33.91 2.50
CA ASN A 172 -30.29 -34.99 3.48
C ASN A 172 -31.48 -35.95 3.30
N LYS A 173 -31.23 -37.25 3.49
CA LYS A 173 -32.21 -38.33 3.33
C LYS A 173 -33.45 -38.23 4.23
N ASN A 174 -33.36 -37.57 5.38
CA ASN A 174 -34.48 -37.53 6.33
C ASN A 174 -35.59 -36.55 5.92
N LEU A 175 -35.36 -35.67 4.94
CA LEU A 175 -36.28 -34.59 4.51
C LEU A 175 -36.96 -33.79 5.66
N GLU A 176 -36.47 -33.90 6.90
CA GLU A 176 -37.15 -33.37 8.09
C GLU A 176 -37.35 -31.86 7.97
N ILE A 177 -38.61 -31.45 8.13
CA ILE A 177 -39.07 -30.07 8.12
C ILE A 177 -38.57 -29.42 9.42
N VAL A 178 -37.38 -28.83 9.38
CA VAL A 178 -36.99 -27.78 10.34
C VAL A 178 -37.16 -26.45 9.62
N ALA A 179 -38.10 -25.65 10.12
CA ALA A 179 -38.64 -24.48 9.45
C ALA A 179 -37.64 -23.34 9.19
N ASP A 180 -36.36 -23.43 9.59
CA ASP A 180 -35.41 -22.30 9.48
C ASP A 180 -33.92 -22.69 9.40
N SER A 181 -33.56 -23.95 9.10
CA SER A 181 -32.15 -24.32 8.92
C SER A 181 -31.89 -25.11 7.64
N GLN A 182 -30.78 -24.75 6.98
CA GLN A 182 -30.32 -25.16 5.67
C GLN A 182 -30.58 -26.65 5.35
N ILE A 183 -31.40 -26.92 4.34
CA ILE A 183 -31.62 -28.30 3.83
C ILE A 183 -30.39 -28.78 3.05
N GLY A 184 -29.42 -27.90 2.79
CA GLY A 184 -28.17 -28.26 2.17
C GLY A 184 -27.05 -27.29 2.45
N GLU A 185 -25.88 -27.84 2.73
CA GLU A 185 -24.62 -27.11 2.67
C GLU A 185 -24.20 -26.97 1.21
N TYR A 186 -23.73 -25.77 0.84
CA TYR A 186 -23.09 -25.58 -0.46
C TYR A 186 -21.78 -26.34 -0.49
N LEU A 187 -21.58 -27.16 -1.53
CA LEU A 187 -20.41 -28.05 -1.59
C LEU A 187 -19.32 -27.58 -2.56
N LYS A 188 -19.68 -27.09 -3.76
CA LYS A 188 -18.78 -26.57 -4.84
C LYS A 188 -19.57 -25.68 -5.84
N ASP A 189 -18.84 -24.87 -6.62
CA ASP A 189 -19.36 -24.00 -7.70
C ASP A 189 -20.47 -23.04 -7.22
N TYR A 190 -20.28 -22.49 -6.02
CA TYR A 190 -21.22 -21.57 -5.40
C TYR A 190 -20.95 -20.13 -5.81
N SER A 191 -22.03 -19.38 -5.99
CA SER A 191 -22.00 -17.98 -6.36
C SER A 191 -22.94 -17.18 -5.49
N SER A 192 -22.50 -15.99 -5.07
CA SER A 192 -23.38 -14.97 -4.49
C SER A 192 -24.22 -14.25 -5.54
N MET A 193 -24.08 -14.62 -6.82
CA MET A 193 -24.76 -14.04 -7.96
C MET A 193 -25.48 -15.12 -8.79
N LEU A 194 -26.73 -14.85 -9.14
CA LEU A 194 -27.55 -15.61 -10.07
C LEU A 194 -27.81 -14.77 -11.33
N GLU A 195 -27.62 -15.34 -12.50
CA GLU A 195 -27.96 -14.72 -13.78
C GLU A 195 -29.30 -15.26 -14.30
N VAL A 196 -30.15 -14.37 -14.82
CA VAL A 196 -31.45 -14.71 -15.42
C VAL A 196 -31.53 -14.09 -16.81
N VAL A 197 -31.74 -14.91 -17.83
CA VAL A 197 -31.68 -14.51 -19.25
C VAL A 197 -33.06 -14.63 -19.89
N ALA A 198 -33.40 -13.71 -20.79
CA ALA A 198 -34.65 -13.76 -21.55
C ALA A 198 -34.73 -15.02 -22.44
N PRO A 199 -35.93 -15.59 -22.67
CA PRO A 199 -36.09 -16.77 -23.52
C PRO A 199 -35.75 -16.46 -24.99
N ASN A 200 -34.91 -17.30 -25.61
CA ASN A 200 -34.55 -17.31 -27.05
C ASN A 200 -34.05 -15.97 -27.64
N GLU A 201 -32.82 -15.57 -27.30
CA GLU A 201 -32.03 -14.48 -27.92
C GLU A 201 -32.76 -13.12 -28.10
N GLY A 202 -33.77 -12.85 -27.26
CA GLY A 202 -34.54 -11.60 -27.27
C GLY A 202 -34.37 -10.75 -26.01
N ALA A 203 -35.37 -9.93 -25.73
CA ALA A 203 -35.51 -9.16 -24.50
C ALA A 203 -36.72 -9.64 -23.70
N PHE A 204 -36.69 -9.48 -22.37
CA PHE A 204 -37.85 -9.61 -21.52
C PHE A 204 -38.96 -8.66 -22.01
N ILE A 205 -40.21 -9.10 -21.92
CA ILE A 205 -41.38 -8.35 -22.37
C ILE A 205 -41.78 -7.38 -21.24
N PRO A 206 -41.81 -6.06 -21.47
CA PRO A 206 -42.23 -5.09 -20.47
C PRO A 206 -43.62 -5.39 -19.89
N GLY A 207 -43.76 -5.24 -18.57
CA GLY A 207 -44.99 -5.47 -17.83
C GLY A 207 -45.36 -6.94 -17.61
N LYS A 208 -44.57 -7.89 -18.13
CA LYS A 208 -44.75 -9.33 -17.88
C LYS A 208 -43.98 -9.78 -16.65
N HIS A 209 -44.44 -10.88 -16.05
CA HIS A 209 -43.86 -11.45 -14.84
C HIS A 209 -42.99 -12.67 -15.15
N TYR A 210 -41.84 -12.73 -14.49
CA TYR A 210 -40.82 -13.76 -14.65
C TYR A 210 -40.34 -14.24 -13.27
N TYR A 211 -39.70 -15.41 -13.23
CA TYR A 211 -39.34 -16.12 -12.01
C TYR A 211 -37.85 -16.48 -12.00
N ALA A 212 -37.19 -16.23 -10.88
CA ALA A 212 -35.84 -16.71 -10.58
C ALA A 212 -35.90 -17.68 -9.39
N VAL A 213 -35.43 -18.91 -9.57
CA VAL A 213 -35.48 -19.96 -8.56
C VAL A 213 -34.19 -19.93 -7.74
N ILE A 214 -34.29 -19.89 -6.41
CA ILE A 214 -33.14 -19.94 -5.49
C ILE A 214 -33.44 -20.86 -4.31
N PRO A 215 -32.43 -21.35 -3.57
CA PRO A 215 -32.67 -22.14 -2.36
C PRO A 215 -33.47 -21.34 -1.32
N ALA A 216 -34.27 -22.03 -0.52
CA ALA A 216 -34.91 -21.39 0.64
C ALA A 216 -33.82 -20.97 1.66
N MET A 217 -33.76 -19.68 1.99
CA MET A 217 -32.72 -19.08 2.83
C MET A 217 -33.13 -17.69 3.36
N THR A 218 -32.36 -17.15 4.31
CA THR A 218 -32.44 -15.75 4.75
C THR A 218 -31.20 -15.00 4.29
N LEU A 219 -31.40 -13.94 3.50
CA LEU A 219 -30.37 -12.99 3.09
C LEU A 219 -30.34 -11.83 4.09
N ASN A 220 -29.32 -11.78 4.94
CA ASN A 220 -29.27 -10.83 6.06
C ASN A 220 -28.97 -9.40 5.61
N GLN A 221 -28.22 -9.22 4.52
CA GLN A 221 -27.85 -7.90 4.01
C GLN A 221 -28.68 -7.47 2.79
N GLY A 222 -29.68 -8.28 2.42
CA GLY A 222 -30.52 -8.08 1.25
C GLY A 222 -29.83 -8.44 -0.07
N LEU A 223 -30.22 -7.80 -1.17
CA LEU A 223 -29.74 -8.12 -2.52
C LEU A 223 -29.59 -6.88 -3.41
N SER A 224 -28.82 -7.03 -4.48
CA SER A 224 -28.66 -6.07 -5.56
C SER A 224 -29.14 -6.71 -6.86
N VAL A 225 -30.04 -6.06 -7.60
CA VAL A 225 -30.53 -6.53 -8.90
C VAL A 225 -30.02 -5.60 -9.99
N THR A 226 -29.26 -6.16 -10.93
CA THR A 226 -28.74 -5.42 -12.07
C THR A 226 -29.48 -5.85 -13.33
N TYR A 227 -30.08 -4.91 -14.04
CA TYR A 227 -30.84 -5.12 -15.27
C TYR A 227 -29.97 -4.76 -16.47
N TYR A 228 -29.92 -5.59 -17.50
CA TYR A 228 -29.05 -5.40 -18.67
C TYR A 228 -29.88 -5.24 -19.94
N LYS A 229 -29.68 -4.15 -20.67
CA LYS A 229 -30.22 -3.85 -22.01
C LYS A 229 -29.05 -3.68 -22.99
N GLY A 230 -28.73 -4.75 -23.72
CA GLY A 230 -27.58 -4.76 -24.62
C GLY A 230 -26.27 -4.60 -23.83
N ASP A 231 -25.53 -3.55 -24.13
CA ASP A 231 -24.32 -3.15 -23.43
C ASP A 231 -24.59 -2.27 -22.22
N LYS A 232 -25.83 -1.95 -21.84
CA LYS A 232 -26.15 -1.12 -20.66
C LYS A 232 -26.68 -1.94 -19.50
N ALA A 233 -26.28 -1.61 -18.28
CA ALA A 233 -26.93 -2.06 -17.07
C ALA A 233 -27.22 -0.96 -16.05
N GLY A 234 -28.27 -1.19 -15.28
CA GLY A 234 -28.62 -0.37 -14.12
C GLY A 234 -28.90 -1.25 -12.91
N THR A 235 -28.47 -0.82 -11.74
CA THR A 235 -28.58 -1.61 -10.50
C THR A 235 -29.59 -1.00 -9.54
N TYR A 236 -30.46 -1.85 -9.01
CA TYR A 236 -31.36 -1.57 -7.89
C TYR A 236 -30.88 -2.31 -6.65
N GLU A 237 -30.62 -1.58 -5.55
CA GLU A 237 -30.20 -2.18 -4.28
C GLU A 237 -31.34 -2.29 -3.27
N TYR A 238 -31.41 -3.43 -2.60
CA TYR A 238 -32.28 -3.71 -1.48
C TYR A 238 -31.43 -4.07 -0.25
N ARG A 239 -31.32 -3.17 0.73
CA ARG A 239 -30.42 -3.30 1.89
C ARG A 239 -31.08 -3.79 3.18
N GLN A 240 -32.22 -4.47 3.07
CA GLN A 240 -32.95 -5.02 4.22
C GLN A 240 -32.95 -6.55 4.17
N PRO A 241 -33.02 -7.25 5.32
CA PRO A 241 -33.09 -8.71 5.33
C PRO A 241 -34.25 -9.25 4.49
N ILE A 242 -33.99 -10.30 3.69
CA ILE A 242 -35.01 -10.98 2.88
C ILE A 242 -35.07 -12.46 3.26
N GLU A 243 -36.24 -12.88 3.71
CA GLU A 243 -36.55 -14.29 4.00
C GLU A 243 -37.21 -14.95 2.79
N ILE A 244 -36.58 -15.98 2.22
CA ILE A 244 -37.07 -16.77 1.09
C ILE A 244 -37.48 -18.16 1.59
N LYS A 245 -38.78 -18.43 1.64
CA LYS A 245 -39.34 -19.72 2.08
C LYS A 245 -39.57 -20.67 0.91
N ARG A 246 -39.64 -21.96 1.20
CA ARG A 246 -40.02 -23.01 0.24
C ARG A 246 -41.34 -22.65 -0.44
N GLY A 247 -41.38 -22.68 -1.77
CA GLY A 247 -42.57 -22.36 -2.56
C GLY A 247 -43.06 -20.90 -2.48
N VAL A 248 -42.32 -20.00 -1.82
CA VAL A 248 -42.69 -18.59 -1.70
C VAL A 248 -41.76 -17.73 -2.57
N PHE A 249 -42.37 -16.88 -3.40
CA PHE A 249 -41.65 -15.97 -4.29
C PHE A 249 -41.78 -14.52 -3.83
N LYS A 250 -40.65 -13.83 -3.67
CA LYS A 250 -40.64 -12.41 -3.27
C LYS A 250 -40.85 -11.45 -4.44
N ARG A 251 -41.68 -10.45 -4.16
CA ARG A 251 -42.10 -9.26 -4.92
C ARG A 251 -41.02 -8.31 -5.45
N LEU A 252 -40.54 -8.37 -6.70
CA LEU A 252 -39.68 -7.31 -7.28
C LEU A 252 -40.29 -6.71 -8.57
N TYR A 253 -41.36 -5.94 -8.42
CA TYR A 253 -42.03 -5.30 -9.57
C TYR A 253 -41.64 -3.84 -9.76
N GLY A 254 -41.46 -3.48 -11.03
CA GLY A 254 -41.15 -2.12 -11.50
C GLY A 254 -39.95 -1.47 -10.84
N LYS A 255 -38.99 -2.28 -10.39
CA LYS A 255 -37.76 -1.80 -9.74
C LYS A 255 -36.75 -1.24 -10.70
N ASP A 256 -36.95 -1.46 -11.99
CA ASP A 256 -36.13 -0.91 -13.07
C ASP A 256 -36.63 0.43 -13.61
N LYS A 257 -37.87 0.86 -13.28
CA LYS A 257 -38.49 2.10 -13.83
C LYS A 257 -37.64 3.35 -13.63
N ASP A 258 -37.08 3.48 -12.43
CA ASP A 258 -36.34 4.66 -12.00
C ASP A 258 -34.82 4.42 -12.01
N VAL A 259 -34.38 3.28 -12.55
CA VAL A 259 -32.96 2.92 -12.56
C VAL A 259 -32.28 3.56 -13.76
N ILE A 260 -31.19 4.26 -13.49
CA ILE A 260 -30.33 4.85 -14.52
C ILE A 260 -29.47 3.72 -15.11
N TYR A 261 -29.56 3.52 -16.42
CA TYR A 261 -28.79 2.52 -17.14
C TYR A 261 -27.47 3.12 -17.64
N HIS A 262 -26.37 2.58 -17.15
CA HIS A 262 -25.00 2.88 -17.56
C HIS A 262 -24.49 1.77 -18.45
N THR A 263 -23.49 1.99 -19.30
CA THR A 263 -22.95 0.91 -20.13
C THR A 263 -22.18 -0.10 -19.27
N CYS A 264 -22.59 -1.37 -19.27
CA CYS A 264 -22.05 -2.48 -18.51
C CYS A 264 -21.01 -3.32 -19.27
N TYR A 265 -19.80 -3.23 -18.72
CA TYR A 265 -18.72 -4.22 -18.66
C TYR A 265 -19.15 -5.65 -18.39
N GLN A 266 -19.68 -6.44 -19.33
CA GLN A 266 -19.52 -7.89 -19.17
C GLN A 266 -18.02 -8.17 -19.23
N ASN A 267 -17.45 -8.43 -18.05
CA ASN A 267 -16.29 -9.32 -17.91
C ASN A 267 -16.69 -10.64 -18.55
N VAL A 268 -16.53 -10.76 -19.86
CA VAL A 268 -16.45 -12.06 -20.49
C VAL A 268 -15.10 -12.59 -20.04
N ALA A 269 -15.17 -13.58 -19.17
CA ALA A 269 -14.06 -14.43 -18.83
C ALA A 269 -13.27 -14.80 -20.10
N GLU A 270 -11.95 -14.64 -19.99
CA GLU A 270 -10.96 -15.50 -20.63
C GLU A 270 -10.76 -15.35 -22.14
N LEU A 271 -10.02 -14.30 -22.53
CA LEU A 271 -8.74 -14.64 -23.17
C LEU A 271 -7.84 -15.14 -22.03
N TYR A 272 -7.87 -16.43 -21.71
CA TYR A 272 -6.90 -17.00 -20.78
C TYR A 272 -5.51 -16.63 -21.28
N SER A 273 -4.85 -15.76 -20.53
CA SER A 273 -3.44 -15.38 -20.67
C SER A 273 -3.02 -15.16 -22.13
N PHE A 274 -3.10 -13.92 -22.59
CA PHE A 274 -2.64 -13.47 -23.93
C PHE A 274 -1.31 -14.13 -24.36
N LEU A 275 -0.47 -14.46 -23.37
CA LEU A 275 0.63 -15.41 -23.49
C LEU A 275 0.37 -16.64 -22.61
N PRO A 276 0.70 -17.86 -23.05
CA PRO A 276 0.51 -19.06 -22.24
C PRO A 276 1.16 -18.97 -20.86
N LYS A 277 0.55 -19.63 -19.86
CA LYS A 277 1.02 -19.65 -18.46
C LYS A 277 2.48 -20.11 -18.28
N SER A 278 3.06 -20.76 -19.28
CA SER A 278 4.48 -21.16 -19.29
C SER A 278 5.44 -19.99 -19.51
N ILE A 279 4.96 -18.86 -20.03
CA ILE A 279 5.74 -17.64 -20.20
C ILE A 279 5.66 -16.85 -18.90
N ASP A 280 6.83 -16.60 -18.31
CA ASP A 280 6.94 -15.75 -17.14
C ASP A 280 6.77 -14.28 -17.55
N LYS A 281 5.54 -13.77 -17.41
CA LYS A 281 5.22 -12.38 -17.72
C LYS A 281 6.01 -11.35 -16.91
N THR A 282 6.56 -11.73 -15.76
CA THR A 282 7.33 -10.82 -14.91
C THR A 282 8.73 -10.55 -15.47
N SER A 283 9.19 -11.39 -16.39
CA SER A 283 10.49 -11.28 -17.08
C SER A 283 10.43 -10.57 -18.43
N ILE A 284 9.22 -10.32 -18.98
CA ILE A 284 9.06 -9.75 -20.31
C ILE A 284 9.47 -8.27 -20.29
N THR A 285 10.36 -7.88 -21.20
CA THR A 285 10.86 -6.51 -21.33
C THR A 285 10.22 -5.75 -22.49
N GLU A 286 9.76 -6.45 -23.53
CA GLU A 286 9.19 -5.81 -24.72
C GLU A 286 8.05 -6.63 -25.30
N ILE A 287 7.03 -5.96 -25.83
CA ILE A 287 5.93 -6.60 -26.58
C ILE A 287 5.66 -5.82 -27.86
N HIS A 288 5.68 -6.52 -29.00
CA HIS A 288 5.48 -5.95 -30.33
C HIS A 288 4.37 -6.69 -31.10
N PHE A 289 3.51 -5.95 -31.78
CA PHE A 289 2.44 -6.50 -32.62
C PHE A 289 2.76 -6.32 -34.11
N HIS A 290 2.67 -7.42 -34.87
CA HIS A 290 3.09 -7.49 -36.27
C HIS A 290 1.97 -8.04 -37.17
N VAL A 291 1.97 -7.60 -38.43
CA VAL A 291 1.15 -8.20 -39.52
C VAL A 291 2.00 -9.25 -40.24
N ASN A 292 1.48 -10.45 -40.44
CA ASN A 292 2.21 -11.56 -41.06
C ASN A 292 1.66 -11.95 -42.44
N ASP A 293 2.54 -12.01 -43.45
CA ASP A 293 2.25 -12.41 -44.84
C ASP A 293 2.61 -13.89 -45.16
N ALA A 294 3.25 -14.63 -44.23
CA ALA A 294 3.81 -15.97 -44.49
C ALA A 294 2.99 -17.13 -43.87
N THR A 295 2.93 -18.27 -44.56
CA THR A 295 2.33 -19.53 -44.08
C THR A 295 3.00 -20.00 -42.78
N VAL A 296 2.24 -19.99 -41.69
CA VAL A 296 2.72 -20.25 -40.32
C VAL A 296 2.79 -21.75 -40.03
N THR A 297 3.96 -22.22 -39.57
CA THR A 297 4.18 -23.57 -39.04
C THR A 297 4.33 -23.57 -37.51
N GLU A 298 3.59 -24.49 -36.88
CA GLU A 298 3.78 -25.11 -35.55
C GLU A 298 3.56 -24.36 -34.22
N ASN A 299 2.87 -23.20 -34.15
CA ASN A 299 2.35 -22.67 -32.87
C ASN A 299 1.01 -21.90 -32.99
N GLN A 300 -0.02 -22.49 -33.63
CA GLN A 300 -1.32 -21.83 -33.79
C GLN A 300 -2.21 -21.91 -32.53
N LEU A 301 -2.78 -20.77 -32.13
CA LEU A 301 -3.99 -20.66 -31.31
C LEU A 301 -5.20 -20.45 -32.25
N ALA A 302 -6.38 -20.95 -31.88
CA ALA A 302 -7.54 -21.13 -32.77
C ALA A 302 -8.06 -19.85 -33.46
N ALA A 303 -8.81 -20.03 -34.56
CA ALA A 303 -9.26 -19.09 -35.60
C ALA A 303 -10.02 -17.81 -35.18
N SER A 304 -9.99 -17.41 -33.91
CA SER A 304 -10.58 -16.17 -33.38
C SER A 304 -9.66 -15.42 -32.40
N VAL A 305 -8.38 -15.80 -32.32
CA VAL A 305 -7.31 -15.34 -31.41
C VAL A 305 -5.97 -15.42 -32.21
N PRO A 306 -4.91 -14.62 -31.93
CA PRO A 306 -3.72 -14.42 -32.75
C PRO A 306 -3.12 -15.68 -33.40
N VAL A 307 -2.59 -15.50 -34.62
CA VAL A 307 -2.16 -16.60 -35.48
C VAL A 307 -0.98 -17.36 -34.88
N TYR A 308 -0.09 -16.69 -34.12
CA TYR A 308 0.91 -17.25 -33.19
C TYR A 308 1.73 -16.11 -32.52
N TYR A 309 2.61 -16.46 -31.58
CA TYR A 309 3.59 -15.55 -30.97
C TYR A 309 5.01 -16.16 -31.03
N GLU A 310 6.03 -15.32 -30.99
CA GLU A 310 7.45 -15.68 -30.86
C GLU A 310 8.01 -15.03 -29.60
N VAL A 311 8.81 -15.79 -28.84
CA VAL A 311 9.53 -15.28 -27.67
C VAL A 311 11.02 -15.31 -27.99
N GLU A 312 11.65 -14.15 -28.05
CA GLU A 312 13.08 -13.99 -28.28
C GLU A 312 13.72 -13.40 -27.02
N GLY A 313 14.27 -14.28 -26.17
CA GLY A 313 14.76 -13.87 -24.85
C GLY A 313 13.60 -13.37 -23.98
N THR A 314 13.60 -12.08 -23.65
CA THR A 314 12.56 -11.39 -22.87
C THR A 314 11.60 -10.57 -23.73
N SER A 315 11.79 -10.54 -25.06
CA SER A 315 10.90 -9.85 -25.99
C SER A 315 9.86 -10.80 -26.56
N VAL A 316 8.63 -10.31 -26.72
CA VAL A 316 7.50 -11.07 -27.27
C VAL A 316 6.97 -10.40 -28.53
N ASN A 317 6.99 -11.13 -29.63
CA ASN A 317 6.46 -10.69 -30.92
C ASN A 317 5.17 -11.44 -31.23
N ILE A 318 4.12 -10.72 -31.61
CA ILE A 318 2.78 -11.28 -31.76
C ILE A 318 2.28 -11.01 -33.17
N TYR A 319 1.92 -12.09 -33.87
CA TYR A 319 1.61 -12.03 -35.29
C TYR A 319 0.13 -12.30 -35.56
N THR A 320 -0.44 -11.46 -36.41
CA THR A 320 -1.81 -11.62 -36.91
C THR A 320 -1.84 -11.51 -38.44
N SER A 321 -2.83 -12.17 -39.05
CA SER A 321 -3.13 -11.98 -40.48
C SER A 321 -4.02 -10.76 -40.74
N ALA A 322 -4.58 -10.17 -39.68
CA ALA A 322 -5.32 -8.92 -39.77
C ALA A 322 -4.34 -7.74 -39.88
N GLU A 323 -4.69 -6.76 -40.72
CA GLU A 323 -3.91 -5.51 -40.86
C GLU A 323 -3.83 -4.72 -39.53
N VAL A 324 -4.88 -4.84 -38.70
CA VAL A 324 -4.97 -4.25 -37.36
C VAL A 324 -5.69 -5.22 -36.42
N PHE A 325 -5.22 -5.32 -35.17
CA PHE A 325 -5.69 -6.27 -34.16
C PHE A 325 -6.66 -5.61 -33.18
N ASP A 326 -7.92 -6.07 -33.17
CA ASP A 326 -8.93 -5.55 -32.24
C ASP A 326 -8.78 -6.17 -30.84
N ILE A 327 -8.29 -5.36 -29.90
CA ILE A 327 -8.10 -5.76 -28.49
C ILE A 327 -9.24 -5.26 -27.59
N SER A 328 -10.31 -4.72 -28.16
CA SER A 328 -11.41 -4.07 -27.42
C SER A 328 -12.05 -4.94 -26.33
N ARG A 329 -11.98 -6.26 -26.46
CA ARG A 329 -12.58 -7.22 -25.52
C ARG A 329 -11.69 -7.58 -24.33
N VAL A 330 -10.42 -7.15 -24.34
CA VAL A 330 -9.39 -7.60 -23.36
C VAL A 330 -8.60 -6.47 -22.71
N THR A 331 -8.97 -5.20 -22.94
CA THR A 331 -8.23 -4.03 -22.43
C THR A 331 -8.11 -4.00 -20.91
N ALA A 332 -9.11 -4.48 -20.16
CA ALA A 332 -9.04 -4.54 -18.70
C ALA A 332 -7.98 -5.54 -18.21
N ASN A 333 -7.04 -5.09 -17.39
CA ASN A 333 -5.90 -5.85 -16.85
C ASN A 333 -4.95 -6.48 -17.90
N MET A 334 -5.00 -6.07 -19.17
CA MET A 334 -4.28 -6.75 -20.26
C MET A 334 -2.78 -6.96 -19.98
N PHE A 335 -2.12 -5.91 -19.48
CA PHE A 335 -0.69 -5.88 -19.15
C PHE A 335 -0.44 -5.71 -17.65
N ASN A 336 -1.44 -6.00 -16.80
CA ASN A 336 -1.29 -5.81 -15.36
C ASN A 336 -0.20 -6.75 -14.78
N GLY A 337 0.78 -6.16 -14.09
CA GLY A 337 1.86 -6.87 -13.40
C GLY A 337 3.00 -7.35 -14.29
N TYR A 338 3.20 -6.75 -15.46
CA TYR A 338 4.37 -6.98 -16.31
C TYR A 338 5.51 -6.08 -15.82
N PHE A 339 6.06 -6.38 -14.64
CA PHE A 339 6.97 -5.49 -13.90
C PHE A 339 8.23 -5.07 -14.69
N ALA A 340 8.74 -5.95 -15.56
CA ALA A 340 9.94 -5.72 -16.35
C ALA A 340 9.68 -5.07 -17.73
N LEU A 341 8.42 -4.86 -18.12
CA LEU A 341 8.06 -4.31 -19.43
C LEU A 341 8.58 -2.87 -19.55
N GLN A 342 9.42 -2.62 -20.55
CA GLN A 342 10.06 -1.32 -20.84
C GLN A 342 9.45 -0.64 -22.06
N GLU A 343 9.19 -1.42 -23.12
CA GLU A 343 8.65 -0.91 -24.38
C GLU A 343 7.41 -1.72 -24.80
N LEU A 344 6.40 -1.02 -25.29
CA LEU A 344 5.16 -1.63 -25.76
C LEU A 344 4.69 -0.97 -27.07
N ASP A 345 4.71 -1.74 -28.16
CA ASP A 345 4.22 -1.29 -29.46
C ASP A 345 2.81 -1.82 -29.74
N LEU A 346 1.81 -0.96 -29.58
CA LEU A 346 0.39 -1.20 -29.88
C LEU A 346 -0.04 -0.57 -31.22
N SER A 347 0.91 -0.16 -32.08
CA SER A 347 0.62 0.52 -33.34
C SER A 347 -0.25 -0.29 -34.29
N LYS A 348 -0.24 -1.61 -34.15
CA LYS A 348 -1.07 -2.55 -34.91
C LYS A 348 -2.34 -2.97 -34.18
N THR A 349 -2.84 -2.18 -33.23
CA THR A 349 -4.05 -2.49 -32.47
C THR A 349 -5.14 -1.42 -32.61
N ILE A 350 -6.40 -1.83 -32.46
CA ILE A 350 -7.57 -0.94 -32.34
C ILE A 350 -8.38 -1.27 -31.09
N VAL A 351 -9.09 -0.26 -30.59
CA VAL A 351 -9.87 -0.30 -29.35
C VAL A 351 -11.25 0.36 -29.49
N SER A 352 -11.77 0.53 -30.70
CA SER A 352 -12.99 1.31 -30.97
C SER A 352 -14.27 0.75 -30.32
N ASN A 353 -14.23 -0.48 -29.80
CA ASN A 353 -15.31 -1.10 -29.02
C ASN A 353 -14.91 -1.33 -27.56
N ALA A 354 -13.77 -0.79 -27.12
CA ALA A 354 -13.18 -1.06 -25.83
C ALA A 354 -13.91 -0.33 -24.72
N THR A 355 -14.17 -1.14 -23.70
CA THR A 355 -15.24 -0.92 -22.73
C THR A 355 -14.77 -0.10 -21.48
N SER A 356 -13.63 -0.59 -21.06
CA SER A 356 -12.98 -0.38 -19.79
C SER A 356 -11.51 -0.61 -20.01
N TYR A 357 -10.70 0.32 -19.51
CA TYR A 357 -9.24 0.22 -19.47
C TYR A 357 -8.75 -0.01 -18.05
N PHE A 358 -9.64 -0.52 -17.19
CA PHE A 358 -9.36 -0.80 -15.78
C PHE A 358 -8.05 -1.56 -15.63
N ARG A 359 -7.06 -0.92 -14.99
CA ARG A 359 -5.74 -1.51 -14.69
C ARG A 359 -4.98 -2.04 -15.91
N MET A 360 -5.23 -1.51 -17.11
CA MET A 360 -4.66 -2.06 -18.35
C MET A 360 -3.14 -2.21 -18.29
N PHE A 361 -2.43 -1.21 -17.74
CA PHE A 361 -0.97 -1.18 -17.60
C PHE A 361 -0.51 -1.12 -16.14
N MET A 362 -1.40 -1.43 -15.19
CA MET A 362 -1.06 -1.36 -13.77
C MET A 362 0.19 -2.20 -13.47
N ASP A 363 1.09 -1.68 -12.62
CA ASP A 363 2.30 -2.39 -12.18
C ASP A 363 3.30 -2.71 -13.33
N CYS A 364 3.21 -2.05 -14.48
CA CYS A 364 4.29 -2.05 -15.48
C CYS A 364 5.42 -1.09 -15.04
N ARG A 365 6.09 -1.41 -13.93
CA ARG A 365 7.00 -0.48 -13.22
C ARG A 365 8.17 0.00 -14.06
N SER A 366 8.66 -0.85 -14.96
CA SER A 366 9.79 -0.51 -15.85
C SER A 366 9.37 0.20 -17.14
N LEU A 367 8.08 0.48 -17.35
CA LEU A 367 7.55 0.96 -18.64
C LEU A 367 8.03 2.38 -18.91
N GLU A 368 8.80 2.54 -19.99
CA GLU A 368 9.37 3.82 -20.40
C GLU A 368 8.61 4.44 -21.57
N SER A 369 8.08 3.61 -22.48
CA SER A 369 7.37 4.10 -23.66
C SER A 369 6.25 3.16 -24.14
N ILE A 370 5.21 3.76 -24.69
CA ILE A 370 4.10 3.06 -25.36
C ILE A 370 3.85 3.75 -26.71
N ILE A 371 3.78 2.97 -27.77
CA ILE A 371 3.32 3.43 -29.08
C ILE A 371 1.88 2.97 -29.25
N PHE A 372 0.92 3.90 -29.28
CA PHE A 372 -0.48 3.56 -29.52
C PHE A 372 -0.78 3.41 -31.02
N GLY A 373 -1.77 2.56 -31.35
CA GLY A 373 -2.33 2.48 -32.69
C GLY A 373 -3.36 3.58 -32.94
N ASP A 374 -4.15 3.43 -34.01
CA ASP A 374 -5.29 4.31 -34.30
C ASP A 374 -6.45 4.05 -33.32
N TRP A 375 -6.21 4.42 -32.06
CA TRP A 375 -7.13 4.18 -30.95
C TRP A 375 -8.24 5.21 -30.93
N ASP A 376 -9.46 4.70 -30.81
CA ASP A 376 -10.66 5.49 -30.58
C ASP A 376 -11.27 5.06 -29.24
N THR A 377 -11.18 5.92 -28.23
CA THR A 377 -11.61 5.61 -26.87
C THR A 377 -12.99 6.15 -26.52
N HIS A 378 -13.77 6.69 -27.47
CA HIS A 378 -15.03 7.38 -27.16
C HIS A 378 -16.06 6.48 -26.45
N LYS A 379 -15.95 5.15 -26.55
CA LYS A 379 -16.86 4.21 -25.86
C LYS A 379 -16.42 3.88 -24.44
N ALA A 380 -15.28 4.34 -23.98
CA ALA A 380 -14.76 4.02 -22.65
C ALA A 380 -15.64 4.63 -21.54
N PHE A 381 -15.96 3.83 -20.52
CA PHE A 381 -16.64 4.33 -19.31
C PHE A 381 -15.75 4.26 -18.06
N ILE A 382 -14.73 3.40 -18.08
CA ILE A 382 -13.86 3.12 -16.93
C ILE A 382 -12.40 3.24 -17.40
N MET A 383 -11.63 4.12 -16.76
CA MET A 383 -10.17 4.24 -16.93
C MET A 383 -9.44 4.19 -15.57
N GLU A 384 -10.09 3.61 -14.57
CA GLU A 384 -9.53 3.47 -13.23
C GLU A 384 -8.20 2.69 -13.25
N CYS A 385 -7.19 3.31 -12.65
CA CYS A 385 -5.83 2.82 -12.52
C CYS A 385 -5.16 2.33 -13.80
N MET A 386 -5.53 2.89 -14.97
CA MET A 386 -5.04 2.45 -16.27
C MET A 386 -3.50 2.39 -16.35
N PHE A 387 -2.80 3.40 -15.82
CA PHE A 387 -1.34 3.51 -15.80
C PHE A 387 -0.73 3.45 -14.40
N ALA A 388 -1.50 3.04 -13.38
CA ALA A 388 -1.03 3.09 -12.00
C ALA A 388 0.25 2.28 -11.80
N ARG A 389 1.26 2.84 -11.12
CA ARG A 389 2.57 2.23 -10.85
C ARG A 389 3.42 1.96 -12.10
N CYS A 390 3.27 2.79 -13.14
CA CYS A 390 4.25 2.88 -14.23
C CYS A 390 5.40 3.81 -13.81
N GLU A 391 6.22 3.37 -12.86
CA GLU A 391 7.18 4.19 -12.11
C GLU A 391 8.24 4.86 -13.00
N LYS A 392 8.61 4.26 -14.14
CA LYS A 392 9.58 4.80 -15.11
C LYS A 392 8.97 5.65 -16.24
N LEU A 393 7.64 5.76 -16.31
CA LEU A 393 6.99 6.51 -17.37
C LEU A 393 7.18 8.01 -17.18
N ARG A 394 7.91 8.66 -18.08
CA ARG A 394 8.25 10.11 -17.97
C ARG A 394 7.26 11.03 -18.68
N ALA A 395 6.72 10.57 -19.81
CA ALA A 395 5.77 11.28 -20.64
C ALA A 395 4.93 10.27 -21.42
N LEU A 396 3.73 10.69 -21.85
CA LEU A 396 2.84 9.88 -22.65
C LEU A 396 2.06 10.78 -23.61
N ASP A 397 1.95 10.39 -24.88
CA ASP A 397 1.05 11.05 -25.81
C ASP A 397 -0.36 10.47 -25.64
N LEU A 398 -1.27 11.29 -25.13
CA LEU A 398 -2.68 10.96 -24.94
C LEU A 398 -3.61 11.81 -25.80
N SER A 399 -3.08 12.52 -26.80
CA SER A 399 -3.86 13.45 -27.63
C SER A 399 -5.01 12.79 -28.39
N PHE A 400 -4.94 11.48 -28.61
CA PHE A 400 -5.99 10.68 -29.22
C PHE A 400 -7.11 10.28 -28.25
N MET A 401 -6.89 10.34 -26.94
CA MET A 401 -7.85 9.85 -25.94
C MET A 401 -9.06 10.77 -25.86
N ASP A 402 -10.23 10.19 -26.15
CA ASP A 402 -11.55 10.74 -25.93
C ASP A 402 -12.14 10.15 -24.64
N THR A 403 -12.34 10.99 -23.63
CA THR A 403 -12.83 10.58 -22.31
C THR A 403 -14.28 10.97 -22.04
N ARG A 404 -15.03 11.46 -23.04
CA ARG A 404 -16.35 12.08 -22.84
C ARG A 404 -17.41 11.21 -22.16
N ASN A 405 -17.26 9.89 -22.24
CA ASN A 405 -18.18 8.91 -21.63
C ASN A 405 -17.61 8.25 -20.35
N VAL A 406 -16.38 8.61 -19.95
CA VAL A 406 -15.72 8.06 -18.77
C VAL A 406 -16.40 8.61 -17.51
N PHE A 407 -16.83 7.72 -16.62
CA PHE A 407 -17.38 8.10 -15.32
C PHE A 407 -16.49 7.71 -14.11
N LYS A 408 -15.57 6.74 -14.30
CA LYS A 408 -14.58 6.32 -13.28
C LYS A 408 -13.14 6.54 -13.75
N MET A 409 -12.40 7.40 -13.05
CA MET A 409 -11.01 7.74 -13.36
C MET A 409 -10.08 7.65 -12.13
N ASN A 410 -10.51 6.95 -11.06
CA ASN A 410 -9.69 6.79 -9.85
C ASN A 410 -8.29 6.29 -10.19
N GLY A 411 -7.26 6.95 -9.64
CA GLY A 411 -5.89 6.48 -9.68
C GLY A 411 -5.29 6.28 -11.07
N MET A 412 -5.84 6.87 -12.14
CA MET A 412 -5.41 6.58 -13.53
C MET A 412 -3.90 6.67 -13.71
N PHE A 413 -3.23 7.62 -13.05
CA PHE A 413 -1.78 7.82 -13.08
C PHE A 413 -1.11 7.65 -11.71
N ALA A 414 -1.79 7.04 -10.73
CA ALA A 414 -1.24 6.91 -9.38
C ALA A 414 0.12 6.19 -9.38
N THR A 415 1.11 6.70 -8.65
CA THR A 415 2.47 6.14 -8.52
C THR A 415 3.22 6.09 -9.85
N CYS A 416 2.96 7.01 -10.78
CA CYS A 416 3.84 7.26 -11.92
C CYS A 416 4.98 8.21 -11.49
N GLU A 417 5.91 7.69 -10.69
CA GLU A 417 6.89 8.51 -9.95
C GLU A 417 7.78 9.39 -10.84
N SER A 418 8.13 8.91 -12.04
CA SER A 418 8.95 9.64 -13.01
C SER A 418 8.16 10.60 -13.90
N LEU A 419 6.84 10.68 -13.78
CA LEU A 419 6.00 11.48 -14.65
C LEU A 419 6.18 12.98 -14.35
N VAL A 420 6.70 13.73 -15.33
CA VAL A 420 7.04 15.16 -15.15
C VAL A 420 5.87 16.06 -15.58
N SER A 421 5.20 15.73 -16.69
CA SER A 421 4.10 16.48 -17.25
C SER A 421 3.24 15.61 -18.16
N LEU A 422 1.98 15.98 -18.37
CA LEU A 422 1.05 15.29 -19.27
C LEU A 422 0.21 16.30 -20.05
N ASN A 423 -0.03 16.05 -21.34
CA ASN A 423 -0.99 16.83 -22.11
C ASN A 423 -2.39 16.24 -21.94
N LEU A 424 -3.27 16.98 -21.24
CA LEU A 424 -4.65 16.57 -20.91
C LEU A 424 -5.71 17.33 -21.73
N SER A 425 -5.31 18.09 -22.75
CA SER A 425 -6.23 18.97 -23.51
C SER A 425 -7.35 18.24 -24.25
N SER A 426 -7.21 16.94 -24.54
CA SER A 426 -8.24 16.12 -25.16
C SER A 426 -9.27 15.54 -24.18
N PHE A 427 -9.03 15.68 -22.87
CA PHE A 427 -9.90 15.08 -21.86
C PHE A 427 -11.18 15.90 -21.71
N ASP A 428 -12.32 15.23 -21.89
CA ASP A 428 -13.64 15.70 -21.46
C ASP A 428 -14.01 14.92 -20.20
N THR A 429 -14.04 15.60 -19.05
CA THR A 429 -14.33 14.98 -17.76
C THR A 429 -15.76 15.23 -17.27
N SER A 430 -16.64 15.79 -18.13
CA SER A 430 -17.99 16.22 -17.75
C SER A 430 -18.87 15.10 -17.18
N HIS A 431 -18.57 13.84 -17.45
CA HIS A 431 -19.29 12.67 -16.94
C HIS A 431 -18.58 11.95 -15.77
N VAL A 432 -17.38 12.39 -15.39
CA VAL A 432 -16.59 11.76 -14.32
C VAL A 432 -17.19 12.07 -12.96
N THR A 433 -17.44 11.01 -12.17
CA THR A 433 -17.95 11.12 -10.80
C THR A 433 -16.90 10.76 -9.75
N GLU A 434 -15.91 9.94 -10.11
CA GLU A 434 -14.86 9.44 -9.20
C GLU A 434 -13.45 9.74 -9.76
N MET A 435 -12.67 10.57 -9.05
CA MET A 435 -11.28 10.96 -9.41
C MET A 435 -10.28 10.76 -8.25
N ARG A 436 -10.60 9.87 -7.30
CA ARG A 436 -9.76 9.61 -6.13
C ARG A 436 -8.36 9.19 -6.58
N GLY A 437 -7.33 9.87 -6.07
CA GLY A 437 -5.93 9.50 -6.30
C GLY A 437 -5.44 9.67 -7.74
N LEU A 438 -6.12 10.45 -8.60
CA LEU A 438 -5.83 10.53 -10.04
C LEU A 438 -4.33 10.68 -10.37
N PHE A 439 -3.61 11.50 -9.60
CA PHE A 439 -2.16 11.73 -9.71
C PHE A 439 -1.40 11.44 -8.41
N GLY A 440 -1.96 10.64 -7.49
CA GLY A 440 -1.29 10.35 -6.22
C GLY A 440 0.08 9.69 -6.43
N SER A 441 1.10 10.03 -5.64
CA SER A 441 2.49 9.57 -5.69
C SER A 441 3.18 9.78 -7.03
N CYS A 442 2.79 10.80 -7.82
CA CYS A 442 3.58 11.24 -8.98
C CYS A 442 4.72 12.16 -8.50
N HIS A 443 5.76 11.57 -7.91
CA HIS A 443 6.84 12.30 -7.21
C HIS A 443 7.46 13.43 -8.05
N SER A 444 7.68 13.20 -9.35
CA SER A 444 8.33 14.14 -10.27
C SER A 444 7.40 15.19 -10.89
N LEU A 445 6.09 15.14 -10.60
CA LEU A 445 5.11 16.01 -11.22
C LEU A 445 5.28 17.46 -10.73
N SER A 446 5.51 18.39 -11.66
CA SER A 446 5.74 19.81 -11.34
C SER A 446 4.66 20.76 -11.86
N SER A 447 3.92 20.38 -12.91
CA SER A 447 2.80 21.17 -13.46
C SER A 447 1.80 20.30 -14.23
N LEU A 448 0.53 20.71 -14.22
CA LEU A 448 -0.54 20.16 -15.05
C LEU A 448 -1.50 21.28 -15.47
N ASP A 449 -2.09 21.13 -16.65
CA ASP A 449 -3.14 22.02 -17.16
C ASP A 449 -4.50 21.33 -17.04
N PHE A 450 -5.41 21.92 -16.27
CA PHE A 450 -6.79 21.46 -16.06
C PHE A 450 -7.84 22.26 -16.83
N SER A 451 -7.44 23.12 -17.77
CA SER A 451 -8.37 24.00 -18.49
C SER A 451 -9.45 23.27 -19.30
N SER A 452 -9.23 22.00 -19.64
CA SER A 452 -10.21 21.11 -20.29
C SER A 452 -11.14 20.38 -19.31
N PHE A 453 -10.85 20.41 -18.01
CA PHE A 453 -11.59 19.62 -17.03
C PHE A 453 -12.92 20.31 -16.67
N ASP A 454 -14.00 19.55 -16.80
CA ASP A 454 -15.27 19.82 -16.15
C ASP A 454 -15.45 18.82 -15.01
N THR A 455 -15.31 19.28 -13.76
CA THR A 455 -15.45 18.43 -12.57
C THR A 455 -16.80 18.61 -11.88
N SER A 456 -17.80 19.21 -12.54
CA SER A 456 -19.08 19.52 -11.89
C SER A 456 -19.84 18.30 -11.36
N ASN A 457 -19.55 17.09 -11.86
CA ASN A 457 -20.16 15.84 -11.41
C ASN A 457 -19.30 15.01 -10.45
N VAL A 458 -18.08 15.46 -10.14
CA VAL A 458 -17.14 14.72 -9.28
C VAL A 458 -17.58 14.81 -7.82
N THR A 459 -17.66 13.66 -7.14
CA THR A 459 -18.00 13.57 -5.72
C THR A 459 -16.82 13.20 -4.82
N ASP A 460 -15.77 12.57 -5.37
CA ASP A 460 -14.59 12.12 -4.61
C ASP A 460 -13.29 12.60 -5.29
N MET A 461 -12.54 13.45 -4.58
CA MET A 461 -11.22 13.96 -4.96
C MET A 461 -10.15 13.57 -3.94
N GLY A 462 -10.42 12.58 -3.09
CA GLY A 462 -9.49 12.15 -2.04
C GLY A 462 -8.15 11.72 -2.63
N GLY A 463 -7.04 12.16 -2.05
CA GLY A 463 -5.69 11.79 -2.45
C GLY A 463 -5.26 12.21 -3.85
N MET A 464 -6.01 13.07 -4.55
CA MET A 464 -5.79 13.39 -5.98
C MET A 464 -4.34 13.79 -6.30
N PHE A 465 -3.67 14.52 -5.40
CA PHE A 465 -2.28 14.97 -5.49
C PHE A 465 -1.44 14.52 -4.29
N SER A 466 -1.89 13.51 -3.54
CA SER A 466 -1.15 12.99 -2.39
C SER A 466 0.22 12.48 -2.83
N GLY A 467 1.32 12.85 -2.19
CA GLY A 467 2.66 12.38 -2.53
C GLY A 467 3.27 13.02 -3.77
N CYS A 468 2.74 14.12 -4.31
CA CYS A 468 3.41 14.85 -5.39
C CYS A 468 4.56 15.70 -4.83
N TYR A 469 5.70 15.06 -4.54
CA TYR A 469 6.81 15.68 -3.79
C TYR A 469 7.37 16.96 -4.42
N ASN A 470 7.48 17.02 -5.74
CA ASN A 470 8.03 18.17 -6.48
C ASN A 470 6.97 19.22 -6.89
N LEU A 471 5.73 19.09 -6.42
CA LEU A 471 4.67 20.04 -6.75
C LEU A 471 4.85 21.34 -5.93
N GLU A 472 5.35 22.40 -6.57
CA GLU A 472 5.53 23.73 -5.95
C GLU A 472 4.27 24.59 -5.97
N SER A 473 3.52 24.55 -7.09
CA SER A 473 2.27 25.30 -7.30
C SER A 473 1.38 24.61 -8.33
N LEU A 474 0.07 24.91 -8.31
CA LEU A 474 -0.90 24.33 -9.24
C LEU A 474 -2.06 25.31 -9.46
N ASP A 475 -2.44 25.54 -10.73
CA ASP A 475 -3.66 26.30 -11.05
C ASP A 475 -4.87 25.38 -10.95
N LEU A 476 -5.70 25.60 -9.92
CA LEU A 476 -6.90 24.82 -9.64
C LEU A 476 -8.19 25.57 -9.98
N SER A 477 -8.10 26.74 -10.63
CA SER A 477 -9.23 27.64 -10.87
C SER A 477 -10.33 27.04 -11.76
N SER A 478 -10.00 26.02 -12.55
CA SER A 478 -10.94 25.32 -13.43
C SER A 478 -11.71 24.20 -12.71
N LEU A 479 -11.29 23.78 -11.52
CA LEU A 479 -11.95 22.69 -10.80
C LEU A 479 -13.21 23.18 -10.08
N ASN A 480 -14.37 22.69 -10.50
CA ASN A 480 -15.62 22.83 -9.75
C ASN A 480 -15.67 21.76 -8.64
N THR A 481 -15.84 22.18 -7.39
CA THR A 481 -15.93 21.28 -6.23
C THR A 481 -17.31 21.25 -5.57
N ASP A 482 -18.35 21.81 -6.21
CA ASP A 482 -19.69 22.01 -5.62
C ASP A 482 -20.33 20.69 -5.12
N ASN A 483 -20.05 19.57 -5.81
CA ASN A 483 -20.61 18.25 -5.49
C ASN A 483 -19.64 17.33 -4.73
N VAL A 484 -18.43 17.80 -4.41
CA VAL A 484 -17.41 16.98 -3.75
C VAL A 484 -17.79 16.74 -2.28
N THR A 485 -17.79 15.47 -1.87
CA THR A 485 -18.05 15.03 -0.49
C THR A 485 -16.79 14.53 0.22
N ASN A 486 -15.77 14.09 -0.52
CA ASN A 486 -14.50 13.59 0.03
C ASN A 486 -13.29 14.35 -0.55
N MET A 487 -12.50 14.98 0.34
CA MET A 487 -11.23 15.63 0.03
C MET A 487 -10.07 15.11 0.90
N SER A 488 -10.25 13.94 1.52
CA SER A 488 -9.25 13.32 2.40
C SER A 488 -7.92 13.13 1.67
N GLY A 489 -6.82 13.54 2.29
CA GLY A 489 -5.47 13.37 1.75
C GLY A 489 -5.18 14.11 0.44
N MET A 490 -6.04 15.03 -0.04
CA MET A 490 -5.96 15.58 -1.40
C MET A 490 -4.57 16.09 -1.79
N PHE A 491 -3.85 16.73 -0.85
CA PHE A 491 -2.49 17.24 -1.02
C PHE A 491 -1.49 16.61 -0.05
N SER A 492 -1.85 15.53 0.67
CA SER A 492 -0.99 14.90 1.68
C SER A 492 0.40 14.62 1.13
N SER A 493 1.44 14.85 1.91
CA SER A 493 2.85 14.64 1.57
C SER A 493 3.31 15.38 0.30
N SER A 494 2.68 16.48 -0.12
CA SER A 494 3.22 17.36 -1.17
C SER A 494 4.34 18.22 -0.60
N LEU A 495 5.54 17.64 -0.48
CA LEU A 495 6.65 18.18 0.31
C LEU A 495 7.13 19.57 -0.13
N SER A 496 7.07 19.90 -1.43
CA SER A 496 7.54 21.18 -1.99
C SER A 496 6.44 22.24 -2.12
N LEU A 497 5.20 21.95 -1.72
CA LEU A 497 4.07 22.86 -1.86
C LEU A 497 4.20 24.03 -0.86
N GLU A 498 4.52 25.24 -1.34
CA GLU A 498 4.68 26.42 -0.47
C GLU A 498 3.39 27.19 -0.21
N SER A 499 2.50 27.24 -1.22
CA SER A 499 1.21 27.92 -1.18
C SER A 499 0.26 27.36 -2.24
N LEU A 500 -1.06 27.57 -2.06
CA LEU A 500 -2.08 27.13 -3.00
C LEU A 500 -3.26 28.10 -3.00
N ASP A 501 -3.78 28.47 -4.17
CA ASP A 501 -5.02 29.23 -4.28
C ASP A 501 -6.22 28.30 -4.28
N LEU A 502 -6.98 28.31 -3.17
CA LEU A 502 -8.20 27.53 -2.97
C LEU A 502 -9.46 28.41 -2.94
N SER A 503 -9.36 29.65 -3.40
CA SER A 503 -10.48 30.60 -3.35
C SER A 503 -11.70 30.16 -4.19
N GLY A 504 -11.48 29.35 -5.23
CA GLY A 504 -12.53 28.75 -6.06
C GLY A 504 -13.21 27.52 -5.44
N PHE A 505 -12.70 26.97 -4.34
CA PHE A 505 -13.25 25.74 -3.76
C PHE A 505 -14.51 26.03 -2.96
N ASN A 506 -15.58 25.29 -3.29
CA ASN A 506 -16.77 25.17 -2.46
C ASN A 506 -16.72 23.83 -1.71
N THR A 507 -16.63 23.88 -0.38
CA THR A 507 -16.53 22.68 0.46
C THR A 507 -17.82 22.38 1.23
N ALA A 508 -18.94 23.02 0.92
CA ALA A 508 -20.17 22.94 1.71
C ALA A 508 -20.75 21.52 1.84
N ASN A 509 -20.47 20.64 0.86
CA ASN A 509 -20.91 19.24 0.85
C ASN A 509 -19.84 18.25 1.35
N VAL A 510 -18.63 18.72 1.68
CA VAL A 510 -17.53 17.86 2.12
C VAL A 510 -17.81 17.33 3.52
N THR A 511 -17.69 16.00 3.68
CA THR A 511 -17.83 15.29 4.96
C THR A 511 -16.49 14.79 5.51
N ASP A 512 -15.46 14.65 4.66
CA ASP A 512 -14.14 14.16 5.08
C ASP A 512 -13.01 15.04 4.52
N MET A 513 -12.22 15.63 5.43
CA MET A 513 -11.02 16.42 5.15
C MET A 513 -9.78 15.84 5.86
N SER A 514 -9.85 14.58 6.29
CA SER A 514 -8.75 13.93 6.99
C SER A 514 -7.47 13.94 6.13
N GLY A 515 -6.36 14.36 6.72
CA GLY A 515 -5.04 14.41 6.08
C GLY A 515 -4.93 15.34 4.88
N MET A 516 -5.88 16.24 4.62
CA MET A 516 -5.94 17.04 3.37
C MET A 516 -4.60 17.72 3.02
N PHE A 517 -3.88 18.23 4.03
CA PHE A 517 -2.55 18.85 3.90
C PHE A 517 -1.49 18.14 4.77
N GLU A 518 -1.73 16.91 5.22
CA GLU A 518 -0.78 16.18 6.07
C GLU A 518 0.61 16.15 5.44
N ASN A 519 1.68 16.36 6.22
CA ASN A 519 3.07 16.39 5.80
C ASN A 519 3.39 17.35 4.63
N CYS A 520 2.60 18.41 4.40
CA CYS A 520 2.98 19.51 3.49
C CYS A 520 4.06 20.38 4.15
N GLN A 521 5.29 19.86 4.21
CA GLN A 521 6.35 20.42 5.06
C GLN A 521 6.86 21.80 4.62
N SER A 522 6.67 22.20 3.36
CA SER A 522 7.04 23.53 2.85
C SER A 522 5.90 24.56 2.93
N LEU A 523 4.67 24.12 3.26
CA LEU A 523 3.50 25.00 3.31
C LEU A 523 3.64 26.00 4.47
N ARG A 524 3.75 27.30 4.14
CA ARG A 524 3.91 28.37 5.14
C ARG A 524 2.61 29.03 5.56
N THR A 525 1.71 29.20 4.60
CA THR A 525 0.37 29.78 4.80
C THR A 525 -0.62 29.14 3.84
N ILE A 526 -1.90 29.13 4.18
CA ILE A 526 -2.97 28.68 3.29
C ILE A 526 -4.23 29.52 3.52
N ASN A 527 -4.85 29.98 2.43
CA ASN A 527 -6.09 30.73 2.49
C ASN A 527 -7.30 29.78 2.45
N LEU A 528 -7.99 29.64 3.59
CA LEU A 528 -9.16 28.77 3.74
C LEU A 528 -10.47 29.57 3.84
N SER A 529 -10.48 30.84 3.43
CA SER A 529 -11.63 31.74 3.64
C SER A 529 -12.90 31.35 2.86
N SER A 530 -12.78 30.53 1.82
CA SER A 530 -13.88 29.95 1.04
C SER A 530 -14.47 28.68 1.69
N PHE A 531 -13.79 28.06 2.66
CA PHE A 531 -14.19 26.78 3.21
C PHE A 531 -15.43 26.92 4.07
N SER A 532 -16.38 26.01 3.84
CA SER A 532 -17.51 25.73 4.71
C SER A 532 -17.38 24.31 5.24
N THR A 533 -17.27 24.16 6.57
CA THR A 533 -16.93 22.88 7.20
C THR A 533 -18.06 22.29 8.03
N ALA A 534 -19.28 22.85 7.96
CA ALA A 534 -20.41 22.48 8.81
C ALA A 534 -20.90 21.03 8.63
N ASN A 535 -20.50 20.39 7.52
CA ASN A 535 -20.81 18.98 7.22
C ASN A 535 -19.62 18.03 7.46
N VAL A 536 -18.44 18.55 7.80
CA VAL A 536 -17.23 17.74 7.96
C VAL A 536 -17.29 16.94 9.26
N GLU A 537 -17.16 15.62 9.13
CA GLU A 537 -17.15 14.66 10.24
C GLU A 537 -15.72 14.32 10.68
N SER A 538 -14.72 14.40 9.80
CA SER A 538 -13.32 14.09 10.13
C SER A 538 -12.34 15.17 9.66
N PHE A 539 -11.52 15.66 10.60
CA PHE A 539 -10.37 16.54 10.39
C PHE A 539 -9.06 15.88 10.84
N GLU A 540 -9.07 14.55 11.02
CA GLU A 540 -7.89 13.80 11.47
C GLU A 540 -6.67 14.15 10.61
N ASN A 541 -5.55 14.48 11.23
CA ASN A 541 -4.28 14.81 10.56
C ASN A 541 -4.34 15.96 9.52
N MET A 542 -5.41 16.77 9.45
CA MET A 542 -5.61 17.72 8.33
C MET A 542 -4.39 18.59 8.01
N PHE A 543 -3.66 19.06 9.04
CA PHE A 543 -2.41 19.82 8.93
C PHE A 543 -1.24 19.13 9.64
N HIS A 544 -1.36 17.84 9.97
CA HIS A 544 -0.32 17.13 10.70
C HIS A 544 1.00 17.20 9.95
N GLY A 545 2.12 17.53 10.60
CA GLY A 545 3.43 17.56 9.96
C GLY A 545 3.67 18.71 8.99
N CYS A 546 2.77 19.70 8.91
CA CYS A 546 3.03 20.98 8.22
C CYS A 546 4.05 21.82 9.00
N ALA A 547 5.30 21.37 9.01
CA ALA A 547 6.35 21.84 9.91
C ALA A 547 6.69 23.34 9.76
N ASN A 548 6.52 23.90 8.55
CA ASN A 548 6.76 25.31 8.24
C ASN A 548 5.51 26.20 8.27
N LEU A 549 4.34 25.66 8.65
CA LEU A 549 3.10 26.44 8.71
C LEU A 549 3.17 27.47 9.84
N GLU A 550 3.12 28.76 9.49
CA GLU A 550 3.36 29.86 10.43
C GLU A 550 2.06 30.43 11.01
N SER A 551 0.97 30.41 10.23
CA SER A 551 -0.34 30.96 10.63
C SER A 551 -1.50 30.27 9.93
N LEU A 552 -2.65 30.20 10.61
CA LEU A 552 -3.91 29.69 10.07
C LEU A 552 -5.08 30.58 10.53
N ASP A 553 -5.96 30.95 9.60
CA ASP A 553 -7.27 31.55 9.91
C ASP A 553 -8.36 30.46 9.87
N LEU A 554 -8.86 30.10 11.04
CA LEU A 554 -9.90 29.08 11.24
C LEU A 554 -11.23 29.68 11.72
N THR A 555 -11.39 31.00 11.65
CA THR A 555 -12.55 31.70 12.23
C THR A 555 -13.89 31.28 11.62
N LYS A 556 -13.89 30.78 10.38
CA LYS A 556 -15.08 30.28 9.67
C LYS A 556 -15.35 28.78 9.85
N PHE A 557 -14.43 28.04 10.48
CA PHE A 557 -14.62 26.61 10.69
C PHE A 557 -15.78 26.37 11.65
N ASN A 558 -16.73 25.56 11.22
CA ASN A 558 -17.78 25.01 12.05
C ASN A 558 -17.51 23.52 12.25
N THR A 559 -17.35 23.11 13.50
CA THR A 559 -16.97 21.73 13.87
C THR A 559 -18.08 20.99 14.61
N SER A 560 -19.34 21.44 14.55
CA SER A 560 -20.44 20.82 15.31
C SER A 560 -20.71 19.36 14.95
N LYS A 561 -20.35 18.95 13.72
CA LYS A 561 -20.41 17.56 13.26
C LYS A 561 -19.08 16.81 13.32
N ALA A 562 -18.00 17.46 13.73
CA ALA A 562 -16.70 16.83 13.79
C ALA A 562 -16.72 15.70 14.84
N GLN A 563 -16.53 14.46 14.37
CA GLN A 563 -16.38 13.28 15.20
C GLN A 563 -14.92 13.07 15.60
N SER A 564 -13.97 13.45 14.74
CA SER A 564 -12.55 13.33 15.02
C SER A 564 -11.69 14.50 14.53
N MET A 565 -10.75 14.92 15.37
CA MET A 565 -9.69 15.90 15.11
C MET A 565 -8.32 15.37 15.56
N TRP A 566 -8.17 14.05 15.59
CA TRP A 566 -6.94 13.40 16.03
C TRP A 566 -5.73 13.93 15.25
N PHE A 567 -4.67 14.35 15.96
CA PHE A 567 -3.45 14.92 15.35
C PHE A 567 -3.65 16.10 14.37
N MET A 568 -4.81 16.77 14.35
CA MET A 568 -5.16 17.78 13.32
C MET A 568 -4.05 18.81 13.04
N PHE A 569 -3.37 19.31 14.08
CA PHE A 569 -2.23 20.23 13.97
C PHE A 569 -0.92 19.61 14.44
N GLY A 570 -0.91 18.32 14.77
CA GLY A 570 0.25 17.67 15.36
C GLY A 570 1.50 17.88 14.49
N TRP A 571 2.67 18.12 15.08
CA TRP A 571 3.91 18.37 14.36
C TRP A 571 3.92 19.64 13.46
N CYS A 572 2.96 20.56 13.62
CA CYS A 572 3.08 21.93 13.09
C CYS A 572 4.09 22.73 13.92
N THR A 573 5.38 22.48 13.72
CA THR A 573 6.45 23.01 14.59
C THR A 573 6.68 24.51 14.47
N SER A 574 6.19 25.17 13.42
CA SER A 574 6.36 26.62 13.20
C SER A 574 5.16 27.48 13.62
N LEU A 575 4.01 26.88 13.95
CA LEU A 575 2.84 27.62 14.41
C LEU A 575 3.15 28.30 15.75
N LYS A 576 3.00 29.63 15.79
CA LYS A 576 3.22 30.44 17.01
C LYS A 576 1.94 30.78 17.74
N GLU A 577 0.87 30.99 16.98
CA GLU A 577 -0.43 31.38 17.51
C GLU A 577 -1.51 30.58 16.78
N LEU A 578 -2.52 30.14 17.52
CA LEU A 578 -3.63 29.41 16.95
C LEU A 578 -4.94 29.79 17.65
N ASP A 579 -5.93 30.17 16.84
CA ASP A 579 -7.28 30.45 17.30
C ASP A 579 -8.24 29.35 16.83
N VAL A 580 -8.73 28.56 17.79
CA VAL A 580 -9.76 27.53 17.59
C VAL A 580 -11.03 27.86 18.37
N SER A 581 -11.24 29.13 18.72
CA SER A 581 -12.39 29.54 19.54
C SER A 581 -13.75 29.42 18.82
N SER A 582 -13.73 29.21 17.51
CA SER A 582 -14.90 28.84 16.70
C SER A 582 -15.30 27.38 16.83
N PHE A 583 -14.45 26.52 17.39
CA PHE A 583 -14.68 25.08 17.44
C PHE A 583 -15.69 24.73 18.53
N THR A 584 -16.50 23.71 18.27
CA THR A 584 -17.44 23.08 19.20
C THR A 584 -17.18 21.58 19.29
N SER A 585 -17.67 20.95 20.37
CA SER A 585 -17.42 19.55 20.71
C SER A 585 -18.69 18.69 20.74
N GLU A 586 -19.79 19.15 20.12
CA GLU A 586 -21.12 18.51 20.19
C GLU A 586 -21.11 17.04 19.73
N SER A 587 -20.35 16.72 18.70
CA SER A 587 -20.24 15.37 18.12
C SER A 587 -18.86 14.73 18.34
N LEU A 588 -17.96 15.39 19.07
CA LEU A 588 -16.55 15.04 19.15
C LEU A 588 -16.33 13.77 19.97
N GLN A 589 -15.72 12.76 19.35
CA GLN A 589 -15.39 11.47 19.97
C GLN A 589 -13.88 11.32 20.19
N ARG A 590 -13.07 11.95 19.33
CA ARG A 590 -11.61 11.77 19.28
C ARG A 590 -10.91 13.09 18.95
N ALA A 591 -10.00 13.53 19.82
CA ALA A 591 -9.13 14.68 19.54
C ALA A 591 -7.74 14.51 20.20
N GLY A 592 -7.30 13.25 20.29
CA GLY A 592 -5.98 12.93 20.83
C GLY A 592 -4.87 13.59 20.04
N TYR A 593 -3.86 14.10 20.75
CA TYR A 593 -2.67 14.75 20.18
C TYR A 593 -2.98 15.86 19.15
N MET A 594 -4.15 16.49 19.22
CA MET A 594 -4.58 17.52 18.25
C MET A 594 -3.53 18.63 18.05
N PHE A 595 -2.82 19.00 19.12
CA PHE A 595 -1.72 19.98 19.10
C PHE A 595 -0.35 19.36 19.42
N GLY A 596 -0.23 18.03 19.41
CA GLY A 596 0.98 17.34 19.84
C GLY A 596 2.20 17.79 19.03
N THR A 597 3.31 18.13 19.71
CA THR A 597 4.55 18.55 19.03
C THR A 597 4.42 19.86 18.21
N CYS A 598 3.43 20.73 18.49
CA CYS A 598 3.42 22.12 18.00
C CYS A 598 4.42 23.00 18.77
N LYS A 599 5.71 22.66 18.66
CA LYS A 599 6.77 23.10 19.59
C LYS A 599 6.92 24.61 19.78
N ARG A 600 6.56 25.44 18.80
CA ARG A 600 6.68 26.91 18.86
C ARG A 600 5.37 27.61 19.24
N LEU A 601 4.31 26.87 19.57
CA LEU A 601 3.00 27.45 19.89
C LEU A 601 3.10 28.22 21.21
N GLN A 602 2.91 29.54 21.15
CA GLN A 602 3.00 30.46 22.29
C GLN A 602 1.64 30.93 22.76
N LYS A 603 0.66 31.04 21.85
CA LYS A 603 -0.70 31.47 22.15
C LYS A 603 -1.71 30.49 21.58
N LEU A 604 -2.59 29.97 22.44
CA LEU A 604 -3.71 29.13 22.04
C LEU A 604 -5.02 29.72 22.56
N ASN A 605 -5.87 30.18 21.64
CA ASN A 605 -7.22 30.63 21.97
C ASN A 605 -8.20 29.48 21.77
N LEU A 606 -8.56 28.80 22.86
CA LEU A 606 -9.59 27.76 22.86
C LEU A 606 -11.00 28.37 22.95
N GLY A 607 -11.14 29.57 23.52
CA GLY A 607 -12.45 30.16 23.76
C GLY A 607 -13.35 29.23 24.58
N ALA A 608 -14.53 28.92 24.06
CA ALA A 608 -15.51 28.03 24.68
C ALA A 608 -15.39 26.55 24.21
N PHE A 609 -14.37 26.22 23.43
CA PHE A 609 -14.16 24.86 22.93
C PHE A 609 -13.85 23.91 24.10
N ASP A 610 -14.77 22.98 24.38
CA ASP A 610 -14.66 22.01 25.46
C ASP A 610 -13.87 20.78 25.00
N ILE A 611 -12.67 20.63 25.55
CA ILE A 611 -11.75 19.51 25.31
C ILE A 611 -11.80 18.45 26.41
N SER A 612 -12.78 18.50 27.32
CA SER A 612 -12.93 17.52 28.41
C SER A 612 -13.24 16.09 27.93
N GLN A 613 -13.86 15.96 26.76
CA GLN A 613 -14.15 14.68 26.11
C GLN A 613 -13.00 14.21 25.19
N ALA A 614 -12.01 15.07 24.95
CA ALA A 614 -10.89 14.80 24.06
C ALA A 614 -9.72 14.21 24.85
N ASP A 615 -9.11 13.14 24.34
CA ASP A 615 -7.88 12.53 24.86
C ASP A 615 -6.63 13.43 24.62
N CYS A 616 -6.75 14.71 24.98
CA CYS A 616 -5.86 15.83 24.68
C CYS A 616 -4.60 15.85 25.57
N GLN A 617 -3.93 14.70 25.75
CA GLN A 617 -2.80 14.51 26.68
C GLN A 617 -1.60 15.47 26.45
N TYR A 618 -1.57 16.19 25.31
CA TYR A 618 -0.40 16.96 24.87
C TYR A 618 -0.67 18.44 24.58
N VAL A 619 -1.85 18.99 24.91
CA VAL A 619 -2.15 20.43 24.68
C VAL A 619 -1.16 21.32 25.45
N GLY A 620 -0.91 20.98 26.71
CA GLY A 620 0.04 21.73 27.54
C GLY A 620 1.47 21.56 27.10
N GLU A 621 1.88 20.34 26.76
CA GLU A 621 3.24 20.09 26.27
C GLU A 621 3.56 20.86 24.99
N ALA A 622 2.58 20.97 24.08
CA ALA A 622 2.71 21.73 22.83
C ALA A 622 3.15 23.18 23.08
N ILE A 623 2.60 23.83 24.09
CA ILE A 623 2.86 25.25 24.38
C ILE A 623 4.16 25.44 25.18
N MET A 624 4.59 24.40 25.89
CA MET A 624 5.52 24.53 27.03
C MET A 624 6.92 23.96 26.80
N ARG A 625 7.11 23.08 25.81
CA ARG A 625 8.38 22.35 25.62
C ARG A 625 9.58 23.20 25.18
N THR A 626 9.38 24.35 24.51
CA THR A 626 10.48 25.23 24.04
C THR A 626 10.56 26.57 24.77
N SER A 627 9.45 27.02 25.33
CA SER A 627 9.20 28.45 25.54
C SER A 627 9.40 28.90 26.98
N LYS A 628 9.24 27.97 27.95
CA LYS A 628 9.09 28.26 29.39
C LYS A 628 8.06 29.38 29.70
N SER A 629 7.27 29.83 28.72
CA SER A 629 6.24 30.86 28.83
C SER A 629 5.30 30.80 27.62
N GLY A 630 4.00 30.68 27.87
CA GLY A 630 2.95 30.71 26.84
C GLY A 630 1.60 31.09 27.43
N ALA A 631 0.61 31.40 26.60
CA ALA A 631 -0.73 31.78 27.05
C ALA A 631 -1.84 30.90 26.46
N ILE A 632 -2.76 30.48 27.33
CA ILE A 632 -3.98 29.76 26.95
C ILE A 632 -5.19 30.58 27.38
N ARG A 633 -6.06 30.90 26.42
CA ARG A 633 -7.36 31.53 26.69
C ARG A 633 -8.46 30.48 26.61
N CYS A 634 -9.10 30.16 27.74
CA CYS A 634 -10.12 29.12 27.83
C CYS A 634 -11.13 29.36 28.97
N THR A 635 -12.16 28.51 29.06
CA THR A 635 -13.09 28.51 30.21
C THR A 635 -12.43 27.96 31.48
N PRO A 636 -12.96 28.27 32.68
CA PRO A 636 -12.51 27.67 33.94
C PRO A 636 -12.58 26.13 33.95
N GLU A 637 -13.61 25.55 33.33
CA GLU A 637 -13.80 24.10 33.23
C GLU A 637 -12.72 23.46 32.36
N THR A 638 -12.45 24.06 31.19
CA THR A 638 -11.38 23.60 30.28
C THR A 638 -10.02 23.71 30.94
N ARG A 639 -9.76 24.81 31.66
CA ARG A 639 -8.54 25.00 32.44
C ARG A 639 -8.35 23.87 33.45
N ALA A 640 -9.39 23.52 34.21
CA ALA A 640 -9.32 22.47 35.22
C ALA A 640 -8.97 21.09 34.64
N VAL A 641 -9.42 20.78 33.41
CA VAL A 641 -9.05 19.55 32.68
C VAL A 641 -7.58 19.58 32.25
N LEU A 642 -7.14 20.71 31.68
CA LEU A 642 -5.75 20.88 31.27
C LEU A 642 -4.78 20.82 32.44
N GLU A 643 -5.12 21.46 33.57
CA GLU A 643 -4.30 21.41 34.79
C GLU A 643 -4.12 19.99 35.34
N GLN A 644 -5.07 19.06 35.08
CA GLN A 644 -4.97 17.66 35.49
C GLN A 644 -4.13 16.79 34.53
N THR A 645 -4.01 17.18 33.27
CA THR A 645 -3.37 16.40 32.21
C THR A 645 -1.92 16.82 31.95
N MET A 646 -1.55 18.03 32.34
CA MET A 646 -0.17 18.54 32.20
C MET A 646 0.78 18.03 33.28
N ASP A 647 2.06 17.90 32.92
CA ASP A 647 3.14 17.71 33.90
C ASP A 647 3.16 18.87 34.91
N ASN A 648 3.18 18.54 36.21
CA ASN A 648 3.23 19.49 37.32
C ASN A 648 4.39 20.49 37.21
N ASN A 649 5.51 20.10 36.58
CA ASN A 649 6.65 20.99 36.37
C ASN A 649 6.38 22.08 35.32
N LEU A 650 5.36 21.92 34.47
CA LEU A 650 5.02 22.83 33.38
C LEU A 650 3.90 23.83 33.75
N LEU A 651 3.07 23.51 34.75
CA LEU A 651 1.91 24.33 35.14
C LEU A 651 2.26 25.78 35.50
N GLY A 652 3.41 25.99 36.16
CA GLY A 652 3.83 27.32 36.61
C GLY A 652 4.27 28.28 35.50
N SER A 653 4.39 27.77 34.27
CA SER A 653 4.93 28.51 33.14
C SER A 653 3.85 28.87 32.08
N VAL A 654 2.59 28.46 32.30
CA VAL A 654 1.42 28.85 31.48
C VAL A 654 0.74 30.09 32.07
N THR A 655 0.53 31.12 31.23
CA THR A 655 -0.34 32.26 31.54
C THR A 655 -1.78 31.92 31.15
N TRP A 656 -2.63 31.74 32.15
CA TRP A 656 -4.04 31.45 31.95
C TRP A 656 -4.85 32.72 31.78
N LEU A 657 -5.58 32.81 30.68
CA LEU A 657 -6.44 33.95 30.34
C LEU A 657 -7.91 33.51 30.31
N SER A 658 -8.79 34.35 30.85
CA SER A 658 -10.24 34.16 30.81
C SER A 658 -10.83 34.64 29.48
N LEU A 659 -12.11 34.34 29.24
CA LEU A 659 -12.80 34.79 28.03
C LEU A 659 -12.95 36.33 27.94
N SER A 660 -12.82 37.07 29.03
CA SER A 660 -12.83 38.54 28.98
C SER A 660 -11.46 39.15 28.64
N ASP A 661 -10.39 38.36 28.70
CA ASP A 661 -9.03 38.83 28.45
C ASP A 661 -8.71 38.78 26.95
N ASP A 662 -7.88 39.72 26.49
CA ASP A 662 -7.32 39.73 25.15
C ASP A 662 -6.02 38.92 25.12
N ILE A 663 -6.00 37.79 24.42
CA ILE A 663 -4.82 36.92 24.30
C ILE A 663 -3.65 37.63 23.59
N ASN A 664 -3.94 38.64 22.77
CA ASN A 664 -2.90 39.42 22.09
C ASN A 664 -2.12 40.32 23.04
N SER A 665 -2.61 40.55 24.26
CA SER A 665 -1.89 41.29 25.30
C SER A 665 -0.72 40.51 25.92
N PHE A 666 -0.67 39.18 25.72
CA PHE A 666 0.45 38.36 26.18
C PHE A 666 1.68 38.57 25.27
N GLU A 667 2.79 38.96 25.88
CA GLU A 667 4.10 39.04 25.23
C GLU A 667 4.95 37.84 25.64
N TYR A 668 5.38 37.05 24.65
CA TYR A 668 6.27 35.92 24.86
C TYR A 668 7.65 36.40 25.37
N GLN A 669 8.15 35.78 26.44
CA GLN A 669 9.45 36.11 27.02
C GLN A 669 10.49 35.02 26.73
N ARG A 670 11.51 35.36 25.95
CA ARG A 670 12.66 34.49 25.67
C ARG A 670 13.62 34.44 26.88
N ASP A 671 14.29 33.31 27.08
CA ASP A 671 15.34 33.18 28.09
C ASP A 671 16.47 34.19 27.79
N PRO A 672 16.73 35.19 28.66
CA PRO A 672 17.69 36.25 28.36
C PRO A 672 19.15 35.76 28.32
N ASN A 673 19.42 34.53 28.75
CA ASN A 673 20.76 33.95 28.73
C ASN A 673 21.11 33.26 27.41
N LEU A 674 20.12 33.05 26.52
CA LEU A 674 20.33 32.42 25.23
C LEU A 674 20.38 33.46 24.12
N TYR A 675 21.28 33.24 23.16
CA TYR A 675 21.22 33.95 21.89
C TYR A 675 20.13 33.33 21.02
N TYR A 676 19.36 34.16 20.32
CA TYR A 676 18.38 33.70 19.36
C TYR A 676 18.67 34.28 17.98
N SER A 677 18.63 33.42 16.98
CA SER A 677 18.78 33.80 15.58
C SER A 677 17.73 34.83 15.19
N SER A 678 18.15 35.78 14.38
CA SER A 678 17.33 36.88 13.85
C SER A 678 17.29 36.89 12.32
N ASP A 679 18.29 36.29 11.68
CA ASP A 679 18.40 36.18 10.22
C ASP A 679 18.30 34.71 9.77
N PHE A 680 17.16 34.34 9.18
CA PHE A 680 16.93 33.01 8.61
C PHE A 680 17.12 32.97 7.09
N SER A 681 17.67 34.02 6.46
CA SER A 681 17.79 34.12 5.00
C SER A 681 18.64 33.03 4.34
N LYS A 682 19.50 32.35 5.14
CA LYS A 682 20.29 31.20 4.71
C LYS A 682 19.62 29.85 4.93
N HIS A 683 18.54 29.79 5.72
CA HIS A 683 17.83 28.55 6.00
C HIS A 683 17.29 27.94 4.69
N GLU A 684 17.41 26.62 4.52
CA GLU A 684 16.98 25.89 3.32
C GLU A 684 17.69 26.34 2.03
N THR A 685 18.91 26.88 2.12
CA THR A 685 19.75 27.13 0.93
C THR A 685 20.79 26.03 0.74
N VAL A 686 21.27 25.84 -0.49
CA VAL A 686 22.18 24.73 -0.85
C VAL A 686 23.48 25.25 -1.47
N LYS A 687 24.60 24.65 -1.08
CA LYS A 687 25.92 24.83 -1.72
C LYS A 687 26.46 23.46 -2.17
N LYS A 688 26.79 23.31 -3.45
CA LYS A 688 27.53 22.14 -3.94
C LYS A 688 29.03 22.32 -3.65
N LEU A 689 29.61 21.45 -2.84
CA LEU A 689 31.01 21.48 -2.42
C LEU A 689 31.91 20.72 -3.41
N TYR A 690 31.52 19.49 -3.77
CA TYR A 690 32.25 18.64 -4.71
C TYR A 690 31.32 18.13 -5.82
N SER A 691 31.89 17.88 -7.01
CA SER A 691 31.18 17.25 -8.13
C SER A 691 31.90 15.98 -8.55
N ALA A 692 31.14 14.92 -8.79
CA ALA A 692 31.67 13.66 -9.28
C ALA A 692 32.29 13.85 -10.67
N THR A 693 33.39 13.15 -10.91
CA THR A 693 34.04 13.04 -12.22
C THR A 693 33.98 11.62 -12.80
N LYS A 694 33.45 10.65 -12.02
CA LYS A 694 33.26 9.24 -12.41
C LYS A 694 31.84 8.76 -12.09
N GLY A 695 31.34 7.85 -12.92
CA GLY A 695 30.00 7.29 -12.79
C GLY A 695 28.88 8.34 -12.95
N LYS A 696 27.66 7.98 -12.54
CA LYS A 696 26.51 8.90 -12.55
C LYS A 696 26.55 9.96 -11.43
N GLY A 697 27.52 9.87 -10.52
CA GLY A 697 27.61 10.67 -9.30
C GLY A 697 26.74 10.09 -8.17
N ILE A 698 27.34 9.92 -7.00
CA ILE A 698 26.66 9.49 -5.76
C ILE A 698 26.54 10.70 -4.84
N ASP A 699 25.33 11.02 -4.38
CA ASP A 699 25.09 12.25 -3.64
C ASP A 699 25.27 12.04 -2.13
N ILE A 700 26.13 12.87 -1.51
CA ILE A 700 26.26 13.01 -0.06
C ILE A 700 25.70 14.39 0.33
N VAL A 701 24.77 14.40 1.29
CA VAL A 701 24.13 15.62 1.80
C VAL A 701 24.61 15.89 3.22
N LEU A 702 25.36 16.97 3.40
CA LEU A 702 25.82 17.45 4.70
C LEU A 702 24.91 18.57 5.19
N MET A 703 24.57 18.53 6.47
CA MET A 703 23.75 19.55 7.12
C MET A 703 24.15 19.67 8.58
N GLY A 704 24.08 20.88 9.10
CA GLY A 704 24.37 21.22 10.48
C GLY A 704 23.11 21.54 11.28
N ASP A 705 23.06 21.10 12.53
CA ASP A 705 22.06 21.50 13.51
C ASP A 705 22.69 22.20 14.73
N VAL A 706 21.91 23.00 15.46
CA VAL A 706 22.38 23.85 16.58
C VAL A 706 23.34 24.98 16.13
N TYR A 707 23.24 25.39 14.86
CA TYR A 707 23.95 26.55 14.34
C TYR A 707 23.02 27.74 14.21
N SER A 708 23.38 28.84 14.87
CA SER A 708 22.65 30.10 14.75
C SER A 708 23.02 30.89 13.49
N ASP A 709 22.24 31.90 13.17
CA ASP A 709 22.52 32.84 12.09
C ASP A 709 23.93 33.47 12.17
N ARG A 710 24.41 33.81 13.38
CA ARG A 710 25.75 34.36 13.58
C ARG A 710 26.88 33.35 13.37
N MET A 711 26.65 32.06 13.64
CA MET A 711 27.63 30.99 13.36
C MET A 711 27.70 30.65 11.87
N ILE A 712 26.61 30.85 11.14
CA ILE A 712 26.63 30.77 9.68
C ILE A 712 27.35 31.99 9.11
N ALA A 713 27.02 33.19 9.60
CA ALA A 713 27.61 34.44 9.10
C ALA A 713 29.12 34.56 9.37
N ASN A 714 29.62 34.00 10.46
CA ASN A 714 31.06 34.02 10.80
C ASN A 714 31.87 32.90 10.10
N GLY A 715 31.23 32.03 9.32
CA GLY A 715 31.87 30.96 8.56
C GLY A 715 32.07 29.65 9.32
N GLN A 716 31.63 29.54 10.58
CA GLN A 716 31.76 28.30 11.35
C GLN A 716 30.99 27.15 10.69
N TYR A 717 29.76 27.37 10.22
CA TYR A 717 28.97 26.32 9.55
C TYR A 717 29.72 25.68 8.36
N ASP A 718 30.28 26.51 7.48
CA ASP A 718 31.03 26.05 6.32
C ASP A 718 32.28 25.26 6.73
N ALA A 719 33.06 25.77 7.70
CA ALA A 719 34.24 25.09 8.19
C ALA A 719 33.92 23.69 8.76
N ASP A 720 32.75 23.55 9.37
CA ASP A 720 32.35 22.33 10.08
C ASP A 720 31.84 21.27 9.11
N MET A 721 31.07 21.69 8.10
CA MET A 721 30.67 20.80 7.00
C MET A 721 31.86 20.40 6.13
N GLU A 722 32.77 21.32 5.83
CA GLU A 722 33.98 21.03 5.05
C GLU A 722 34.89 20.05 5.80
N LEU A 723 35.04 20.21 7.11
CA LEU A 723 35.76 19.26 7.96
C LEU A 723 35.12 17.85 7.96
N ALA A 724 33.78 17.77 8.04
CA ALA A 724 33.07 16.50 7.95
C ALA A 724 33.26 15.85 6.56
N ALA A 725 33.17 16.64 5.49
CA ALA A 725 33.42 16.15 4.13
C ALA A 725 34.84 15.60 3.99
N ASP A 726 35.84 16.32 4.49
CA ASP A 726 37.24 15.90 4.44
C ASP A 726 37.48 14.66 5.28
N ALA A 727 36.82 14.52 6.44
CA ALA A 727 36.87 13.31 7.26
C ALA A 727 36.39 12.06 6.52
N ILE A 728 35.27 12.14 5.78
CA ILE A 728 34.75 11.04 4.96
C ILE A 728 35.81 10.56 3.95
N PHE A 729 36.52 11.49 3.31
CA PHE A 729 37.51 11.19 2.27
C PHE A 729 38.97 11.10 2.76
N SER A 730 39.18 11.06 4.09
CA SER A 730 40.52 11.07 4.68
C SER A 730 41.20 9.69 4.72
N LYS A 731 40.43 8.61 4.59
CA LYS A 731 40.87 7.21 4.76
C LYS A 731 40.50 6.35 3.56
N GLU A 732 41.29 5.33 3.27
CA GLU A 732 40.90 4.34 2.26
C GLU A 732 39.75 3.48 2.80
N PRO A 733 38.73 3.19 1.98
CA PRO A 733 38.70 3.28 0.51
C PRO A 733 38.17 4.61 -0.04
N MET A 734 37.65 5.48 0.82
CA MET A 734 36.95 6.70 0.39
C MET A 734 37.89 7.72 -0.26
N ALA A 735 39.12 7.82 0.25
CA ALA A 735 40.13 8.74 -0.27
C ALA A 735 40.37 8.57 -1.78
N SER A 736 40.60 7.33 -2.24
CA SER A 736 40.83 7.05 -3.66
C SER A 736 39.55 6.98 -4.51
N LEU A 737 38.36 6.95 -3.89
CA LEU A 737 37.06 6.89 -4.54
C LEU A 737 36.26 8.21 -4.49
N LYS A 738 36.86 9.30 -4.00
CA LYS A 738 36.24 10.63 -3.92
C LYS A 738 35.61 11.11 -5.24
N ASP A 739 36.22 10.77 -6.37
CA ASP A 739 35.76 11.14 -7.72
C ASP A 739 34.36 10.63 -8.09
N PHE A 740 33.79 9.68 -7.34
CA PHE A 740 32.45 9.15 -7.59
C PHE A 740 31.33 9.98 -6.94
N PHE A 741 31.66 10.96 -6.10
CA PHE A 741 30.69 11.61 -5.23
C PHE A 741 30.43 13.07 -5.59
N ASN A 742 29.15 13.46 -5.55
CA ASN A 742 28.74 14.85 -5.38
C ASN A 742 28.55 15.10 -3.89
N VAL A 743 28.97 16.26 -3.38
CA VAL A 743 28.74 16.63 -1.98
C VAL A 743 28.04 17.96 -1.91
N TYR A 744 26.94 18.00 -1.16
CA TYR A 744 26.11 19.17 -0.96
C TYR A 744 26.11 19.58 0.51
N ILE A 745 26.04 20.87 0.76
CA ILE A 745 25.79 21.47 2.07
C ILE A 745 24.39 22.09 2.03
N VAL A 746 23.51 21.69 2.93
CA VAL A 746 22.21 22.35 3.16
C VAL A 746 22.34 23.20 4.40
N TYR A 747 22.12 24.51 4.27
CA TYR A 747 22.20 25.45 5.39
C TYR A 747 20.90 25.43 6.18
N LEU A 748 21.00 25.06 7.45
CA LEU A 748 19.87 25.02 8.38
C LEU A 748 20.17 25.90 9.59
N VAL A 749 19.40 26.99 9.71
CA VAL A 749 19.50 27.96 10.81
C VAL A 749 18.65 27.47 11.99
N SER A 750 19.27 27.23 13.15
CA SER A 750 18.61 26.95 14.43
C SER A 750 18.18 28.22 15.14
N ASP A 751 17.11 28.15 15.93
CA ASP A 751 16.61 29.32 16.67
C ASP A 751 17.58 29.78 17.76
N ASN A 752 18.31 28.86 18.38
CA ASN A 752 19.38 29.17 19.34
C ASN A 752 20.51 28.12 19.26
N GLU A 753 21.53 28.29 20.10
CA GLU A 753 22.78 27.52 20.09
C GLU A 753 22.82 26.43 21.17
N VAL A 754 21.65 25.87 21.52
CA VAL A 754 21.54 24.82 22.53
C VAL A 754 20.81 23.63 21.94
N ILE A 755 21.31 22.42 22.20
CA ILE A 755 20.63 21.17 21.85
C ILE A 755 19.25 21.17 22.52
N GLY A 756 18.21 20.85 21.75
CA GLY A 756 16.84 20.83 22.23
C GLY A 756 15.82 21.09 21.13
N GLU A 757 14.58 21.28 21.54
CA GLU A 757 13.42 21.31 20.65
C GLU A 757 13.31 22.57 19.74
N SER A 758 14.20 23.56 19.88
CA SER A 758 14.24 24.79 19.07
C SER A 758 15.29 24.78 17.95
N THR A 759 16.00 23.66 17.82
CA THR A 759 17.02 23.43 16.78
C THR A 759 16.37 23.17 15.42
N ALA A 760 17.11 23.35 14.34
CA ALA A 760 16.57 23.22 12.98
C ALA A 760 16.15 21.78 12.64
N LEU A 761 16.81 20.79 13.25
CA LEU A 761 16.55 19.37 13.04
C LEU A 761 16.05 18.66 14.30
N ASN A 762 15.55 19.39 15.30
CA ASN A 762 15.06 18.81 16.56
C ASN A 762 16.13 17.92 17.23
N ALA A 763 17.39 18.36 17.29
CA ALA A 763 18.43 17.64 18.00
C ALA A 763 18.05 17.40 19.48
N VAL A 764 18.20 16.15 19.95
CA VAL A 764 17.92 15.73 21.33
C VAL A 764 19.08 14.89 21.86
N GLU A 765 19.45 15.11 23.12
CA GLU A 765 20.35 14.23 23.88
C GLU A 765 19.58 12.99 24.36
N GLY A 766 19.95 11.81 23.84
CA GLY A 766 19.27 10.53 24.06
C GLY A 766 19.78 9.73 25.27
N GLY A 767 20.54 10.35 26.17
CA GLY A 767 21.22 9.69 27.29
C GLY A 767 22.68 10.14 27.42
N PRO A 768 23.50 9.50 28.29
CA PRO A 768 24.84 9.98 28.61
C PRO A 768 25.81 10.04 27.42
N LEU A 769 25.51 9.38 26.29
CA LEU A 769 26.44 9.17 25.17
C LEU A 769 25.80 9.29 23.76
N ASN A 770 24.57 9.82 23.60
CA ASN A 770 23.86 9.80 22.31
C ASN A 770 23.25 11.16 21.95
N VAL A 771 23.46 11.62 20.70
CA VAL A 771 22.73 12.75 20.09
C VAL A 771 21.93 12.25 18.90
N THR A 772 20.65 12.61 18.83
CA THR A 772 19.77 12.28 17.69
C THR A 772 19.26 13.56 17.05
N ALA A 773 18.99 13.52 15.75
CA ALA A 773 18.35 14.61 15.01
C ALA A 773 17.38 14.03 13.98
N GLN A 774 16.34 14.80 13.65
CA GLN A 774 15.42 14.44 12.59
C GLN A 774 16.00 14.82 11.24
N ILE A 775 15.86 13.93 10.26
CA ILE A 775 16.42 14.13 8.94
C ILE A 775 15.27 14.04 7.94
N PRO A 776 14.52 15.14 7.73
CA PRO A 776 13.47 15.19 6.72
C PRO A 776 14.01 14.93 5.32
N GLU A 777 13.32 14.07 4.56
CA GLU A 777 13.64 13.74 3.17
C GLU A 777 13.72 14.99 2.28
N LYS A 778 12.87 16.00 2.56
CA LYS A 778 12.84 17.25 1.81
C LYS A 778 14.21 17.93 1.67
N TYR A 779 15.10 17.84 2.68
CA TYR A 779 16.41 18.47 2.60
C TYR A 779 17.38 17.73 1.68
N ARG A 780 17.22 16.41 1.55
CA ARG A 780 17.99 15.58 0.61
C ARG A 780 17.56 15.87 -0.83
N ILE A 781 16.26 15.93 -1.04
CA ILE A 781 15.65 16.28 -2.34
C ILE A 781 16.02 17.71 -2.71
N LEU A 782 15.91 18.66 -1.79
CA LEU A 782 16.33 20.06 -1.99
C LEU A 782 17.80 20.17 -2.41
N ALA A 783 18.68 19.37 -1.81
CA ALA A 783 20.11 19.38 -2.13
C ALA A 783 20.38 18.87 -3.56
N THR A 784 19.74 17.77 -3.95
CA THR A 784 20.09 16.99 -5.14
C THR A 784 19.19 17.28 -6.35
N GLY A 785 17.98 17.79 -6.12
CA GLY A 785 16.91 17.82 -7.12
C GLY A 785 16.39 16.43 -7.50
N ASN A 786 16.76 15.38 -6.75
CA ASN A 786 16.46 13.99 -7.06
C ASN A 786 15.60 13.36 -5.96
N GLY A 787 14.42 12.86 -6.34
CA GLY A 787 13.50 12.15 -5.45
C GLY A 787 13.90 10.69 -5.16
N ASP A 788 14.86 10.13 -5.91
CA ASP A 788 15.42 8.79 -5.61
C ASP A 788 16.43 8.89 -4.48
N LEU A 789 15.99 8.56 -3.26
CA LEU A 789 16.81 8.61 -2.06
C LEU A 789 17.74 7.38 -1.90
N SER A 790 17.49 6.29 -2.64
CA SER A 790 18.19 5.01 -2.48
C SER A 790 19.70 5.09 -2.78
N ALA A 791 20.10 6.07 -3.59
CA ALA A 791 21.48 6.35 -3.97
C ALA A 791 22.13 7.51 -3.18
N GLN A 792 21.44 8.07 -2.18
CA GLN A 792 21.90 9.22 -1.40
C GLN A 792 22.27 8.82 0.03
N ASP A 793 23.26 9.49 0.61
CA ASP A 793 23.55 9.42 2.05
C ASP A 793 23.48 10.83 2.66
N ALA A 794 23.10 10.94 3.93
CA ALA A 794 23.15 12.24 4.60
C ALA A 794 23.78 12.15 5.98
N ILE A 795 24.51 13.19 6.33
CA ILE A 795 25.16 13.32 7.62
C ILE A 795 24.73 14.65 8.25
N VAL A 796 24.23 14.57 9.48
CA VAL A 796 23.96 15.75 10.31
C VAL A 796 25.10 15.97 11.28
N ILE A 797 25.65 17.17 11.30
CA ILE A 797 26.60 17.61 12.32
C ILE A 797 25.87 18.46 13.35
N VAL A 798 25.79 17.99 14.59
CA VAL A 798 25.14 18.71 15.69
C VAL A 798 26.19 19.50 16.48
N ASN A 799 26.07 20.83 16.53
CA ASN A 799 26.98 21.66 17.32
C ASN A 799 26.68 21.54 18.82
N GLY A 800 27.53 20.84 19.59
CA GLY A 800 27.32 20.61 21.03
C GLY A 800 28.04 21.63 21.91
N THR A 801 27.45 21.99 23.05
CA THR A 801 28.11 22.81 24.08
C THR A 801 28.61 21.95 25.25
N SER A 802 29.93 21.93 25.47
CA SER A 802 30.65 21.48 26.67
C SER A 802 30.26 20.11 27.27
N GLY A 803 30.99 19.06 26.88
CA GLY A 803 30.96 17.73 27.51
C GLY A 803 30.58 16.57 26.58
N THR A 804 30.10 16.86 25.37
CA THR A 804 29.59 15.88 24.40
C THR A 804 30.64 15.41 23.38
N SER A 805 31.88 15.16 23.81
CA SER A 805 32.96 14.71 22.93
C SER A 805 32.68 13.30 22.36
N GLY A 806 32.56 13.19 21.03
CA GLY A 806 32.67 11.92 20.30
C GLY A 806 31.39 11.07 20.14
N TYR A 807 30.21 11.68 20.21
CA TYR A 807 28.93 10.95 20.20
C TYR A 807 28.24 11.02 18.84
N ALA A 808 27.72 9.88 18.38
CA ALA A 808 26.97 9.79 17.15
C ALA A 808 25.81 8.80 17.29
N THR A 809 24.77 9.00 16.48
CA THR A 809 23.71 8.01 16.32
C THR A 809 23.44 7.80 14.84
N MET A 810 23.19 6.55 14.48
CA MET A 810 22.73 6.17 13.15
C MET A 810 21.21 5.98 13.16
N SER A 811 20.55 6.47 12.11
CA SER A 811 19.18 6.07 11.77
C SER A 811 19.15 5.51 10.35
N ALA A 812 18.76 4.24 10.22
CA ALA A 812 18.41 3.62 8.95
C ALA A 812 16.88 3.69 8.77
N ARG A 813 16.41 4.19 7.61
CA ARG A 813 15.00 4.15 7.25
C ARG A 813 14.79 3.22 6.06
N PHE A 814 13.70 2.45 6.12
CA PHE A 814 13.27 1.55 5.07
C PHE A 814 12.07 2.20 4.38
N GLU A 815 12.14 2.37 3.06
CA GLU A 815 10.96 2.70 2.27
C GLU A 815 10.23 1.39 1.95
N ASP A 816 9.03 1.26 2.51
CA ASP A 816 8.04 0.22 2.26
C ASP A 816 8.28 -1.24 2.72
N ASN A 817 7.16 -1.90 3.03
CA ASN A 817 7.02 -3.32 3.36
C ASN A 817 7.36 -4.29 2.19
N ASN A 818 8.00 -3.83 1.11
CA ASN A 818 8.25 -4.63 -0.08
C ASN A 818 9.67 -5.20 -0.06
N TYR A 819 9.72 -6.41 0.45
CA TYR A 819 10.81 -6.92 1.28
C TYR A 819 11.61 -7.99 0.50
N TYR A 820 11.53 -8.00 -0.84
CA TYR A 820 11.76 -9.20 -1.66
C TYR A 820 12.81 -9.07 -2.78
N ASP A 821 13.48 -7.93 -2.97
CA ASP A 821 14.55 -7.83 -3.96
C ASP A 821 15.62 -6.81 -3.51
N CYS A 822 16.77 -7.26 -2.98
CA CYS A 822 17.77 -6.32 -2.45
C CYS A 822 19.17 -6.91 -2.24
N ASP A 823 20.09 -6.66 -3.17
CA ASP A 823 21.49 -6.50 -2.80
C ASP A 823 21.69 -5.04 -2.33
N TYR A 824 22.11 -4.83 -1.09
CA TYR A 824 22.28 -3.54 -0.43
C TYR A 824 21.02 -2.69 -0.16
N GLY A 825 19.81 -3.21 -0.40
CA GLY A 825 18.52 -2.69 0.08
C GLY A 825 18.09 -1.33 -0.49
N TRP A 826 16.89 -1.25 -1.07
CA TRP A 826 16.21 0.04 -1.26
C TRP A 826 15.93 0.63 0.13
N GLY A 827 16.75 1.60 0.53
CA GLY A 827 16.72 2.20 1.86
C GLY A 827 17.87 3.18 2.04
N TYR A 828 17.52 4.44 2.24
CA TYR A 828 18.50 5.46 2.58
C TYR A 828 18.80 5.41 4.09
N SER A 829 19.94 5.95 4.46
CA SER A 829 20.40 6.02 5.85
C SER A 829 20.95 7.38 6.13
N SER A 830 21.07 7.67 7.42
CA SER A 830 21.72 8.87 7.85
C SER A 830 22.55 8.63 9.09
N ALA A 831 23.60 9.44 9.21
CA ALA A 831 24.39 9.57 10.41
C ALA A 831 24.11 10.92 11.08
N VAL A 832 24.15 10.95 12.41
CA VAL A 832 24.14 12.17 13.21
C VAL A 832 25.41 12.16 14.05
N VAL A 833 26.25 13.18 13.92
CA VAL A 833 27.55 13.27 14.60
C VAL A 833 27.59 14.55 15.44
N ALA A 834 27.92 14.45 16.72
CA ALA A 834 28.15 15.60 17.58
C ALA A 834 29.52 16.24 17.27
N ARG A 835 29.52 17.55 17.12
CA ARG A 835 30.72 18.39 17.15
C ARG A 835 30.99 18.78 18.61
N GLY A 836 32.07 18.26 19.19
CA GLY A 836 32.54 18.62 20.54
C GLY A 836 33.58 19.75 20.55
N ASP A 837 34.10 20.09 21.74
CA ASP A 837 35.09 21.18 21.96
C ASP A 837 36.52 20.85 21.47
N HIS A 838 36.80 19.62 21.04
CA HIS A 838 38.12 19.20 20.62
C HIS A 838 38.34 19.45 19.13
N ASP A 839 39.11 20.52 18.85
CA ASP A 839 39.71 20.87 17.55
C ASP A 839 40.18 19.65 16.77
N TYR A 840 39.77 19.54 15.49
CA TYR A 840 40.44 18.83 14.39
C TYR A 840 41.16 17.52 14.77
N SER A 841 40.63 16.75 15.71
CA SER A 841 41.31 15.58 16.24
C SER A 841 41.11 14.39 15.31
N ASP A 842 42.09 13.48 15.28
CA ASP A 842 41.95 12.20 14.57
C ASP A 842 40.68 11.44 15.02
N GLU A 843 40.26 11.63 16.28
CA GLU A 843 39.04 11.02 16.83
C GLU A 843 37.77 11.50 16.11
N TYR A 844 37.59 12.80 15.87
CA TYR A 844 36.42 13.31 15.14
C TYR A 844 36.37 12.76 13.72
N GLN A 845 37.52 12.73 13.03
CA GLN A 845 37.59 12.20 11.67
C GLN A 845 37.24 10.71 11.62
N ILE A 846 37.74 9.93 12.59
CA ILE A 846 37.43 8.51 12.73
C ILE A 846 35.94 8.31 13.03
N THR A 847 35.33 9.11 13.91
CA THR A 847 33.89 9.02 14.20
C THR A 847 33.06 9.32 12.95
N VAL A 848 33.34 10.39 12.21
CA VAL A 848 32.61 10.69 10.97
C VAL A 848 32.75 9.55 9.96
N ALA A 849 33.97 9.00 9.79
CA ALA A 849 34.20 7.88 8.88
C ALA A 849 33.49 6.59 9.34
N HIS A 850 33.47 6.32 10.65
CA HIS A 850 32.77 5.18 11.26
C HIS A 850 31.28 5.22 10.97
N GLU A 851 30.65 6.36 11.25
CA GLU A 851 29.22 6.55 11.01
C GLU A 851 28.87 6.53 9.52
N PHE A 852 29.74 7.09 8.67
CA PHE A 852 29.60 6.95 7.23
C PHE A 852 29.72 5.49 6.77
N GLY A 853 30.57 4.68 7.41
CA GLY A 853 30.65 3.24 7.17
C GLY A 853 29.32 2.52 7.42
N HIS A 854 28.62 2.90 8.50
CA HIS A 854 27.29 2.41 8.78
C HIS A 854 26.24 2.91 7.79
N SER A 855 26.11 4.23 7.64
CA SER A 855 25.07 4.82 6.80
C SER A 855 25.28 4.41 5.34
N PHE A 856 26.42 4.74 4.76
CA PHE A 856 26.67 4.46 3.36
C PHE A 856 26.84 2.97 3.08
N ALA A 857 27.83 2.30 3.67
CA ALA A 857 28.21 0.93 3.28
C ALA A 857 27.49 -0.18 4.05
N LYS A 858 26.62 0.16 5.02
CA LYS A 858 25.85 -0.79 5.82
C LYS A 858 26.77 -1.78 6.54
N LEU A 859 27.85 -1.26 7.14
CA LEU A 859 28.76 -2.04 7.99
C LEU A 859 28.16 -2.17 9.40
N ALA A 860 28.51 -3.24 10.11
CA ALA A 860 28.14 -3.43 11.51
C ALA A 860 29.23 -2.91 12.44
N ASP A 861 28.86 -2.62 13.69
CA ASP A 861 29.84 -2.39 14.75
C ASP A 861 30.67 -3.66 14.97
N GLU A 862 31.98 -3.51 15.10
CA GLU A 862 32.91 -4.59 15.40
C GLU A 862 33.36 -4.59 16.86
N TYR A 863 33.10 -3.50 17.61
CA TYR A 863 33.47 -3.41 19.02
C TYR A 863 32.49 -4.18 19.92
N VAL A 864 32.96 -4.47 21.13
CA VAL A 864 32.22 -5.16 22.18
C VAL A 864 31.93 -4.17 23.30
N THR A 865 30.66 -3.95 23.60
CA THR A 865 30.23 -3.15 24.78
C THR A 865 29.66 -4.02 25.88
N ASN A 866 29.15 -5.21 25.54
CA ASN A 866 28.52 -6.14 26.46
C ASN A 866 29.27 -7.49 26.50
N ASP A 867 29.66 -7.91 27.69
CA ASP A 867 30.31 -9.21 27.93
C ASP A 867 29.27 -10.34 27.99
N THR A 868 28.51 -10.51 26.91
CA THR A 868 27.41 -11.47 26.82
C THR A 868 27.40 -12.21 25.48
N MET A 869 26.78 -13.39 25.48
CA MET A 869 26.43 -14.14 24.28
C MET A 869 25.30 -13.43 23.53
N ILE A 870 25.39 -13.38 22.20
CA ILE A 870 24.29 -12.90 21.37
C ILE A 870 23.04 -13.78 21.56
N GLY A 871 21.87 -13.15 21.73
CA GLY A 871 20.59 -13.85 21.85
C GLY A 871 20.09 -14.38 20.51
N GLU A 872 19.19 -15.38 20.54
CA GLU A 872 18.61 -15.98 19.32
C GLU A 872 17.92 -14.95 18.42
N TYR A 873 17.21 -13.98 19.02
CA TYR A 873 16.54 -12.92 18.26
C TYR A 873 17.54 -12.04 17.51
N ASP A 874 18.54 -11.48 18.19
CA ASP A 874 19.53 -10.59 17.55
C ASP A 874 20.37 -11.35 16.52
N ALA A 875 20.71 -12.61 16.79
CA ALA A 875 21.36 -13.48 15.81
C ALA A 875 20.48 -13.69 14.56
N SER A 876 19.16 -13.85 14.73
CA SER A 876 18.24 -13.95 13.59
C SER A 876 18.14 -12.65 12.78
N VAL A 877 18.19 -11.49 13.45
CA VAL A 877 18.20 -10.16 12.79
C VAL A 877 19.48 -9.96 11.99
N LEU A 878 20.65 -10.26 12.58
CA LEU A 878 21.92 -10.23 11.86
C LEU A 878 21.90 -11.19 10.66
N ALA A 879 21.40 -12.42 10.85
CA ALA A 879 21.27 -13.39 9.77
C ALA A 879 20.38 -12.89 8.62
N ASP A 880 19.24 -12.25 8.92
CA ASP A 880 18.37 -11.62 7.90
C ASP A 880 19.12 -10.50 7.17
N HIS A 881 19.78 -9.60 7.91
CA HIS A 881 20.56 -8.52 7.30
C HIS A 881 21.63 -9.02 6.35
N PHE A 882 22.30 -10.12 6.70
CA PHE A 882 23.29 -10.70 5.82
C PHE A 882 22.71 -11.36 4.57
N ASN A 883 21.70 -12.21 4.77
CA ASN A 883 21.24 -13.16 3.75
C ASN A 883 20.23 -12.51 2.80
N ARG A 884 19.49 -11.53 3.30
CA ARG A 884 18.44 -10.85 2.56
C ARG A 884 18.87 -9.52 1.99
N PHE A 885 19.58 -8.70 2.77
CA PHE A 885 19.97 -7.34 2.35
C PHE A 885 21.41 -7.24 1.88
N GLY A 886 22.22 -8.28 2.12
CA GLY A 886 23.65 -8.25 1.80
C GLY A 886 24.46 -7.30 2.69
N TRP A 887 23.93 -6.85 3.84
CA TRP A 887 24.58 -5.91 4.75
C TRP A 887 25.63 -6.60 5.63
N TYR A 888 26.30 -5.79 6.46
CA TYR A 888 27.16 -6.22 7.57
C TYR A 888 28.23 -7.25 7.15
N LYS A 889 28.86 -7.01 6.00
CA LYS A 889 29.91 -7.89 5.43
C LYS A 889 31.16 -8.00 6.31
N ASN A 890 31.27 -7.19 7.36
CA ASN A 890 32.38 -7.12 8.30
C ASN A 890 32.11 -7.85 9.64
N VAL A 891 31.00 -8.60 9.78
CA VAL A 891 30.78 -9.52 10.91
C VAL A 891 30.10 -10.81 10.44
N ASP A 892 30.17 -11.87 11.24
CA ASP A 892 29.52 -13.16 10.94
C ASP A 892 29.08 -13.90 12.22
N LEU A 893 28.10 -14.80 12.08
CA LEU A 893 27.63 -15.72 13.14
C LEU A 893 28.33 -17.08 13.07
N SER A 894 29.26 -17.26 12.14
CA SER A 894 30.11 -18.45 12.01
C SER A 894 31.58 -18.10 12.22
N SER A 895 32.31 -19.01 12.87
CA SER A 895 33.79 -18.99 12.96
C SER A 895 34.47 -19.92 11.95
N ASP A 896 33.71 -20.59 11.09
CA ASP A 896 34.28 -21.54 10.13
C ASP A 896 34.97 -20.79 8.98
N PRO A 897 36.31 -20.92 8.82
CA PRO A 897 37.07 -20.21 7.79
C PRO A 897 36.65 -20.54 6.36
N ALA A 898 35.94 -21.65 6.12
CA ALA A 898 35.48 -22.04 4.79
C ALA A 898 34.21 -21.29 4.34
N ILE A 899 33.38 -20.83 5.28
CA ILE A 899 32.06 -20.23 4.99
C ILE A 899 31.88 -18.82 5.55
N ILE A 900 32.79 -18.36 6.42
CA ILE A 900 32.76 -17.00 6.93
C ILE A 900 32.82 -15.99 5.77
N ARG A 901 32.12 -14.87 5.91
CA ARG A 901 31.90 -13.90 4.82
C ARG A 901 33.17 -13.32 4.20
N TRP A 902 34.28 -13.29 4.93
CA TRP A 902 35.59 -12.85 4.44
C TRP A 902 36.60 -13.99 4.22
N SER A 903 36.14 -15.24 4.07
CA SER A 903 36.96 -16.43 3.78
C SER A 903 37.95 -16.24 2.62
N ARG A 904 37.55 -15.49 1.59
CA ARG A 904 38.42 -15.18 0.45
C ARG A 904 39.64 -14.33 0.83
N PHE A 905 39.50 -13.43 1.81
CA PHE A 905 40.63 -12.66 2.34
C PHE A 905 41.57 -13.53 3.18
N LEU A 906 41.05 -14.52 3.90
CA LEU A 906 41.87 -15.44 4.70
C LEU A 906 42.76 -16.36 3.85
N SER A 907 42.35 -16.62 2.61
CA SER A 907 43.04 -17.53 1.69
C SER A 907 43.93 -16.83 0.65
N ASP A 908 43.84 -15.51 0.53
CA ASP A 908 44.63 -14.73 -0.42
C ASP A 908 45.89 -14.18 0.27
N GLU A 909 47.07 -14.69 -0.11
CA GLU A 909 48.35 -14.35 0.52
C GLU A 909 48.67 -12.84 0.49
N ARG A 910 48.05 -12.07 -0.42
CA ARG A 910 48.22 -10.62 -0.51
C ARG A 910 47.67 -9.88 0.72
N TYR A 911 46.80 -10.51 1.51
CA TYR A 911 46.22 -9.97 2.74
C TYR A 911 46.83 -10.57 4.02
N ALA A 912 47.88 -11.39 3.92
CA ALA A 912 48.51 -12.02 5.07
C ALA A 912 49.01 -10.99 6.12
N ASP A 913 49.47 -9.82 5.65
CA ASP A 913 49.98 -8.73 6.50
C ASP A 913 48.91 -7.68 6.87
N ASP A 914 47.64 -7.90 6.50
CA ASP A 914 46.53 -6.98 6.81
C ASP A 914 45.86 -7.28 8.17
N GLY A 915 46.33 -8.31 8.89
CA GLY A 915 45.77 -8.69 10.19
C GLY A 915 44.34 -9.24 10.09
N VAL A 916 43.94 -9.75 8.93
CA VAL A 916 42.65 -10.39 8.72
C VAL A 916 42.65 -11.76 9.37
N GLY A 917 41.66 -12.03 10.21
CA GLY A 917 41.51 -13.26 10.98
C GLY A 917 40.06 -13.53 11.34
N ILE A 918 39.84 -14.38 12.34
CA ILE A 918 38.51 -14.72 12.86
C ILE A 918 38.55 -14.44 14.36
N PHE A 919 38.11 -13.24 14.74
CA PHE A 919 38.18 -12.77 16.11
C PHE A 919 36.78 -12.81 16.72
N GLU A 920 36.61 -13.54 17.81
CA GLU A 920 35.33 -13.56 18.53
C GLU A 920 35.06 -12.20 19.16
N GLY A 921 33.80 -11.79 19.11
CA GLY A 921 33.30 -10.49 19.53
C GLY A 921 33.01 -9.56 18.35
N GLY A 922 31.84 -8.95 18.34
CA GLY A 922 31.36 -8.05 17.30
C GLY A 922 29.86 -7.79 17.47
N ALA A 923 29.34 -6.78 16.76
CA ALA A 923 27.96 -6.33 16.88
C ALA A 923 27.53 -6.10 18.34
N LEU A 924 28.40 -5.45 19.14
CA LEU A 924 28.23 -5.14 20.56
C LEU A 924 28.37 -6.34 21.54
N TYR A 925 28.44 -7.57 21.04
CA TYR A 925 28.47 -8.80 21.85
C TYR A 925 29.87 -9.42 21.94
N ALA A 926 30.25 -9.93 23.11
CA ALA A 926 31.52 -10.61 23.32
C ALA A 926 31.59 -12.02 22.72
N HIS A 927 30.46 -12.72 22.62
CA HIS A 927 30.41 -14.13 22.21
C HIS A 927 29.33 -14.42 21.15
N GLY A 928 29.61 -15.37 20.27
CA GLY A 928 28.67 -15.85 19.24
C GLY A 928 28.59 -14.99 17.97
N VAL A 929 29.43 -13.96 17.85
CA VAL A 929 29.63 -13.14 16.64
C VAL A 929 31.13 -12.98 16.43
N TRP A 930 31.59 -12.97 15.18
CA TRP A 930 33.00 -12.81 14.82
C TRP A 930 33.20 -11.59 13.93
N ARG A 931 34.39 -10.99 14.03
CA ARG A 931 34.87 -9.87 13.21
C ARG A 931 36.19 -10.22 12.51
N PRO A 932 36.54 -9.55 11.40
CA PRO A 932 37.71 -9.88 10.59
C PRO A 932 39.02 -9.33 11.13
N SER A 933 39.01 -8.38 12.06
CA SER A 933 40.25 -7.74 12.54
C SER A 933 40.10 -7.19 13.95
N GLU A 934 41.20 -7.10 14.70
CA GLU A 934 41.23 -6.34 15.96
C GLU A 934 41.32 -4.82 15.74
N ASN A 935 41.85 -4.38 14.60
CA ASN A 935 42.03 -2.97 14.25
C ASN A 935 41.19 -2.62 13.02
N SER A 936 40.06 -1.96 13.23
CA SER A 936 39.15 -1.45 12.20
C SER A 936 38.54 -0.14 12.67
N ILE A 937 38.25 0.79 11.76
CA ILE A 937 37.41 1.97 12.06
C ILE A 937 36.07 1.52 12.67
N MET A 938 35.48 0.42 12.22
CA MET A 938 34.23 -0.12 12.79
C MET A 938 34.39 -0.74 14.19
N ASN A 939 35.63 -0.84 14.70
CA ASN A 939 35.91 -1.25 16.07
C ASN A 939 36.41 -0.03 16.87
N ASN A 940 37.73 0.15 16.95
CA ASN A 940 38.41 1.25 17.65
C ASN A 940 39.79 1.55 17.02
N GLY A 941 39.92 1.27 15.72
CA GLY A 941 41.14 1.44 14.94
C GLY A 941 41.09 2.68 14.04
N THR A 942 42.17 2.90 13.28
CA THR A 942 42.35 4.10 12.45
C THR A 942 42.16 3.86 10.95
N MET A 943 41.95 2.61 10.52
CA MET A 943 41.79 2.20 9.12
C MET A 943 40.63 1.20 8.98
N PHE A 944 39.93 1.19 7.86
CA PHE A 944 38.96 0.12 7.56
C PHE A 944 39.70 -1.20 7.28
N ASN A 945 39.19 -2.31 7.83
CA ASN A 945 39.69 -3.65 7.47
C ASN A 945 39.31 -4.04 6.03
N ALA A 946 40.02 -5.03 5.47
CA ALA A 946 39.87 -5.41 4.06
C ALA A 946 38.42 -5.78 3.67
N PRO A 947 37.66 -6.55 4.48
CA PRO A 947 36.25 -6.82 4.17
C PRO A 947 35.37 -5.55 4.12
N SER A 948 35.58 -4.60 5.05
CA SER A 948 34.90 -3.30 5.03
C SER A 948 35.23 -2.50 3.77
N ARG A 949 36.52 -2.45 3.38
CA ARG A 949 36.95 -1.76 2.15
C ARG A 949 36.32 -2.34 0.89
N ALA A 950 36.21 -3.67 0.82
CA ALA A 950 35.56 -4.35 -0.29
C ALA A 950 34.06 -4.08 -0.37
N ALA A 951 33.38 -4.07 0.78
CA ALA A 951 31.95 -3.74 0.85
C ALA A 951 31.69 -2.31 0.37
N ILE A 952 32.50 -1.34 0.80
CA ILE A 952 32.41 0.06 0.35
C ILE A 952 32.70 0.16 -1.16
N TYR A 953 33.78 -0.45 -1.64
CA TYR A 953 34.15 -0.45 -3.07
C TYR A 953 33.02 -1.02 -3.95
N ASN A 954 32.47 -2.17 -3.56
CA ASN A 954 31.37 -2.84 -4.26
C ASN A 954 30.14 -1.93 -4.34
N ARG A 955 29.73 -1.32 -3.22
CA ARG A 955 28.55 -0.44 -3.17
C ARG A 955 28.75 0.80 -4.05
N ILE A 956 29.92 1.45 -3.99
CA ILE A 956 30.23 2.62 -4.83
C ILE A 956 30.07 2.29 -6.31
N HIS A 957 30.66 1.19 -6.76
CA HIS A 957 30.64 0.84 -8.18
C HIS A 957 29.23 0.44 -8.66
N LYS A 958 28.47 -0.30 -7.83
CA LYS A 958 27.06 -0.61 -8.14
C LYS A 958 26.19 0.64 -8.24
N LEU A 959 26.35 1.59 -7.31
CA LEU A 959 25.61 2.86 -7.37
C LEU A 959 26.04 3.69 -8.59
N ALA A 960 27.33 3.78 -8.85
CA ALA A 960 27.92 4.60 -9.91
C ALA A 960 27.59 4.09 -11.33
N TYR A 961 27.57 2.77 -11.52
CA TYR A 961 27.46 2.12 -12.83
C TYR A 961 26.18 1.31 -13.05
N GLY A 962 25.37 1.09 -12.01
CA GLY A 962 24.12 0.35 -12.08
C GLY A 962 24.20 -1.09 -11.53
N LYS A 963 23.03 -1.70 -11.33
CA LYS A 963 22.86 -3.02 -10.67
C LYS A 963 23.57 -4.17 -11.41
N ASP A 964 23.80 -4.03 -12.71
CA ASP A 964 24.41 -5.06 -13.55
C ASP A 964 25.94 -5.07 -13.44
N TRP A 965 26.54 -4.05 -12.81
CA TRP A 965 27.98 -4.03 -12.55
C TRP A 965 28.38 -5.20 -11.65
N GLN A 966 29.39 -5.95 -12.10
CA GLN A 966 29.87 -7.15 -11.42
C GLN A 966 31.18 -6.86 -10.68
N PHE A 967 31.28 -7.36 -9.45
CA PHE A 967 32.48 -7.24 -8.64
C PHE A 967 33.59 -8.14 -9.19
N ASP A 968 34.65 -7.56 -9.74
CA ASP A 968 35.88 -8.27 -10.10
C ASP A 968 36.86 -8.26 -8.92
N TRP A 969 37.20 -9.45 -8.44
CA TRP A 969 38.10 -9.61 -7.31
C TRP A 969 39.53 -9.19 -7.63
N GLU A 970 40.06 -9.55 -8.80
CA GLU A 970 41.46 -9.25 -9.10
C GLU A 970 41.66 -7.76 -9.35
N GLU A 971 40.68 -7.09 -9.97
CA GLU A 971 40.65 -5.64 -10.09
C GLU A 971 40.61 -4.97 -8.71
N PHE A 972 39.70 -5.42 -7.85
CA PHE A 972 39.59 -4.91 -6.48
C PHE A 972 40.91 -5.10 -5.71
N VAL A 973 41.51 -6.30 -5.71
CA VAL A 973 42.74 -6.55 -4.94
C VAL A 973 43.92 -5.73 -5.46
N GLN A 974 44.06 -5.58 -6.79
CA GLN A 974 45.11 -4.73 -7.37
C GLN A 974 44.93 -3.26 -6.96
N TRP A 975 43.69 -2.78 -6.95
CA TRP A 975 43.36 -1.43 -6.52
C TRP A 975 43.58 -1.26 -5.00
N ASP A 976 43.09 -2.19 -4.18
CA ASP A 976 43.08 -2.10 -2.72
C ASP A 976 44.50 -2.19 -2.15
N THR A 977 45.29 -3.19 -2.55
CA THR A 977 46.68 -3.37 -2.07
C THR A 977 47.58 -2.18 -2.41
N LYS A 978 47.35 -1.55 -3.56
CA LYS A 978 48.06 -0.33 -3.95
C LYS A 978 47.70 0.84 -3.02
N ASN A 979 46.42 1.11 -2.82
CA ASN A 979 45.97 2.29 -2.08
C ASN A 979 46.18 2.13 -0.56
N ILE A 980 45.85 0.95 -0.01
CA ILE A 980 46.10 0.68 1.41
C ILE A 980 47.60 0.68 1.74
N GLY A 981 48.45 0.28 0.79
CA GLY A 981 49.90 0.39 0.92
C GLY A 981 50.39 1.83 1.05
N LEU A 982 49.75 2.78 0.34
CA LEU A 982 50.04 4.21 0.46
C LEU A 982 49.62 4.77 1.82
N GLU A 983 48.43 4.41 2.31
CA GLU A 983 47.96 4.85 3.63
C GLU A 983 48.85 4.29 4.76
N LYS A 984 49.19 3.00 4.71
CA LYS A 984 50.13 2.38 5.67
C LYS A 984 51.52 3.06 5.63
N HIS A 985 52.00 3.41 4.44
CA HIS A 985 53.28 4.13 4.30
C HIS A 985 53.21 5.55 4.88
N ALA A 986 52.11 6.27 4.66
CA ALA A 986 51.87 7.59 5.23
C ALA A 986 51.88 7.55 6.76
N ILE A 987 51.19 6.58 7.38
CA ILE A 987 51.18 6.37 8.83
C ILE A 987 52.57 6.03 9.37
N ASN A 988 53.32 5.15 8.70
CA ASN A 988 54.68 4.80 9.12
C ASN A 988 55.67 5.97 8.97
N SER A 989 55.43 6.89 8.02
CA SER A 989 56.25 8.09 7.83
C SER A 989 55.98 9.20 8.87
N THR A 990 54.80 9.20 9.50
CA THR A 990 54.46 10.09 10.62
C THR A 990 54.78 9.50 11.99
N ALA A 991 54.95 8.17 12.09
CA ALA A 991 55.30 7.45 13.31
C ALA A 991 56.69 7.79 13.88
N ASP A 992 57.60 8.37 13.10
CA ASP A 992 58.86 8.94 13.62
C ASP A 992 58.65 10.18 14.53
N ALA A 993 57.40 10.65 14.69
CA ALA A 993 57.04 11.77 15.55
C ALA A 993 55.98 11.46 16.63
N TYR A 994 55.49 10.22 16.77
CA TYR A 994 54.40 9.93 17.72
C TYR A 994 54.51 8.56 18.40
N HIS A 995 54.70 8.57 19.72
CA HIS A 995 54.65 7.38 20.57
C HIS A 995 53.17 7.02 20.83
N PRO A 996 52.67 5.84 20.44
CA PRO A 996 51.27 5.50 20.69
C PRO A 996 51.03 5.28 22.19
N HIS A 997 50.03 5.98 22.72
CA HIS A 997 49.49 5.75 24.07
C HIS A 997 48.88 4.36 24.14
N VAL A 998 49.59 3.43 24.78
CA VAL A 998 49.04 2.13 25.18
C VAL A 998 47.98 2.38 26.25
N LYS A 999 46.69 2.19 25.92
CA LYS A 999 45.63 2.06 26.93
C LYS A 999 45.93 0.83 27.79
N HIS A 1000 46.51 1.05 28.96
CA HIS A 1000 46.67 0.00 29.96
C HIS A 1000 45.31 -0.25 30.66
N LYS A 1001 44.94 -1.51 30.91
CA LYS A 1001 43.72 -1.84 31.67
C LYS A 1001 43.77 -1.20 33.06
N PRO A 1002 42.67 -0.60 33.56
CA PRO A 1002 42.64 0.02 34.87
C PRO A 1002 42.91 -1.04 35.94
N PHE A 1003 43.82 -0.73 36.86
CA PHE A 1003 44.07 -1.56 38.03
C PHE A 1003 44.37 -0.69 39.24
N ILE A 1004 44.03 -1.20 40.42
CA ILE A 1004 44.40 -0.62 41.71
C ILE A 1004 45.25 -1.64 42.44
N SER A 1005 46.48 -1.25 42.78
CA SER A 1005 47.39 -2.04 43.62
C SER A 1005 47.75 -1.23 44.86
N ALA A 1006 47.54 -1.80 46.05
CA ALA A 1006 47.97 -1.21 47.30
C ALA A 1006 49.13 -2.02 47.90
N LYS A 1007 50.21 -1.34 48.28
CA LYS A 1007 51.29 -1.93 49.08
C LYS A 1007 51.45 -1.15 50.37
N GLU A 1008 51.40 -1.87 51.49
CA GLU A 1008 51.78 -1.33 52.79
C GLU A 1008 53.30 -1.36 52.95
N SER A 1009 53.84 -0.26 53.47
CA SER A 1009 55.23 -0.15 53.91
C SER A 1009 55.27 0.62 55.22
N ILE A 1010 56.35 0.49 55.99
CA ILE A 1010 56.53 1.29 57.20
C ILE A 1010 57.57 2.36 56.88
N ASN A 1011 57.19 3.63 57.01
CA ASN A 1011 58.10 4.73 56.73
C ASN A 1011 59.13 4.91 57.86
N LYS A 1012 60.11 5.80 57.64
CA LYS A 1012 61.28 5.95 58.53
C LYS A 1012 60.92 6.40 59.95
N ASP A 1013 59.70 6.86 60.17
CA ASP A 1013 59.17 7.27 61.48
C ASP A 1013 58.32 6.18 62.16
N GLY A 1014 58.29 4.97 61.60
CA GLY A 1014 57.62 3.80 62.17
C GLY A 1014 56.11 3.75 61.93
N LYS A 1015 55.57 4.57 61.00
CA LYS A 1015 54.14 4.57 60.66
C LYS A 1015 53.88 3.75 59.41
N VAL A 1016 52.73 3.05 59.39
CA VAL A 1016 52.27 2.32 58.21
C VAL A 1016 51.81 3.33 57.15
N GLU A 1017 52.38 3.18 55.96
CA GLU A 1017 52.18 4.02 54.79
C GLU A 1017 51.69 3.11 53.66
N ILE A 1018 50.46 3.35 53.20
CA ILE A 1018 49.81 2.55 52.15
C ILE A 1018 49.95 3.31 50.84
N ASN A 1019 50.76 2.78 49.94
CA ASN A 1019 50.93 3.33 48.60
C ASN A 1019 49.96 2.64 47.66
N VAL A 1020 48.99 3.42 47.17
CA VAL A 1020 48.02 2.98 46.17
C VAL A 1020 48.47 3.46 44.80
N ILE A 1021 48.71 2.53 43.89
CA ILE A 1021 49.09 2.79 42.51
C ILE A 1021 47.90 2.44 41.63
N MET A 1022 47.47 3.41 40.83
CA MET A 1022 46.41 3.29 39.84
C MET A 1022 46.89 3.88 38.51
N ASN A 1023 46.29 3.44 37.38
CA ASN A 1023 46.52 4.07 36.07
C ASN A 1023 45.37 4.98 35.69
#